data_AF-A0AAD9GUL4-F1
#
_entry.id   AF-A0AAD9GUL4-F1
#
_cell.length_a   1.000
_cell.length_b   1.000
_cell.length_c   1.000
_cell.angle_alpha   90.00
_cell.angle_beta   90.00
_cell.angle_gamma   90.00
#
_symmetry.space_group_name_H-M   'P 1'
#
loop_
_entity.id
_entity.type
_entity.pdbx_description
1 polymer ?
#
loop_
_entity_poly.entity_id
_entity_poly.type
_entity_poly.pdbx_seq_one_letter_code
_entity_poly.pdbx_strand_id
1 'polypeptide(L)'
;MLGESRNVILVTHRCRRGRNWWTTSVTYRNTTGFAFLISTFLQPPWNLSDLLTSIRRESSPATSSPKSSCPQLPMVSTRSRTGSLPSSELPQKRAAASEPAKRPAKKATTPKATSDLAVGKPVTKKVTLRNQEEKEIVIADTFRDQGVVFFMYPRANTPGCTKQACGFRDNIQTIKDAGFTVYGLSGDSPKSLSNWKTKESLPFDLLSDPEHKLISYFGSSLPGKKVQRSHVVVLKGGVVGEIAAKVSPADSVSRAVKFVKEHSSSDASQVDEPAQEEEPTDSEKFAEGNAMSFDVELQTDASATAKVQDLFKTRGAIFFMYPKADTPGCTTQACGYNDNLEAINAAGFDVYGLGADTPAELLKWKESQKYKYTFLSDPKHQLIGYFGSSINDGTRVERSHVIVLPGGKIGQIEHNISPQDSASADVVVVGAGVAGCSAFYHLARLNARNPGFKPLLMDALPPLSLTSANGSFSYRNWFPSDAETPMRELVTHSIDEMDDICKKTNNALGLNRNGYLFVTRDENKMEKFKQLANNLERHGGGKLRVHEPNDKLNSYRFSTDEMQYDLDGSDLLVGIDNVTAAFPSLKDSNALAALHVRRCGSLNPVKVANYELNKAIEYCPQAEVLQGTVTDFSAIGGNVSGVKVAMYNGETLEVATPNVVFATGPLFERTLDMLKKQEMSSYNVPIINELHCRAIVDDVDHVLPSTMPLTFDSDPMGKLEISDDDRNEIMTDTSATRMLEEYPGGVHVRPYKDNKMMAVWTYDIEPVPAHYPVEDVLDRRFPEVCVRGLSRMFPQMKSYLTRPEVRDSFYVSGGYYCKTLDNLPLIGPAPSTIGGVFLQSAMTGVGLMSSGASGHLLATHVMGEKLEGCGLANHVDAFLPSRFEDQAYLDFLSDGVGAACGQV
;
A
#
# COMPACT_ATOMS: atom_id res chain seq x y z
N MET A 1 -6.96 -23.85 -0.19
CA MET A 1 -6.08 -24.05 -1.35
C MET A 1 -4.95 -23.03 -1.30
N LEU A 2 -3.69 -23.48 -1.39
CA LEU A 2 -2.51 -22.61 -1.52
C LEU A 2 -2.31 -22.28 -3.01
N GLY A 3 -2.16 -20.98 -3.30
CA GLY A 3 -1.24 -20.45 -4.31
C GLY A 3 -1.58 -20.61 -5.79
N GLU A 4 -2.10 -19.54 -6.40
CA GLU A 4 -1.55 -19.02 -7.65
C GLU A 4 -1.51 -17.48 -7.59
N SER A 5 -0.57 -16.96 -6.81
CA SER A 5 -0.09 -15.59 -6.97
C SER A 5 0.80 -15.59 -8.21
N ARG A 6 0.27 -15.18 -9.37
CA ARG A 6 1.11 -14.91 -10.53
C ARG A 6 1.98 -13.70 -10.20
N ASN A 7 3.26 -13.95 -9.95
CA ASN A 7 4.29 -12.92 -9.90
C ASN A 7 4.26 -12.14 -11.22
N VAL A 8 3.97 -10.84 -11.13
CA VAL A 8 4.26 -9.90 -12.21
C VAL A 8 5.77 -9.64 -12.17
N ILE A 9 6.52 -10.37 -12.99
CA ILE A 9 7.90 -9.99 -13.31
C ILE A 9 7.82 -8.99 -14.44
N LEU A 10 8.16 -7.73 -14.15
CA LEU A 10 8.32 -6.68 -15.15
C LEU A 10 9.63 -6.96 -15.90
N VAL A 11 9.57 -7.73 -16.99
CA VAL A 11 10.70 -7.89 -17.92
C VAL A 11 10.67 -6.73 -18.90
N THR A 12 11.56 -5.76 -18.71
CA THR A 12 11.80 -4.69 -19.68
C THR A 12 12.47 -5.27 -20.94
N HIS A 13 11.75 -5.35 -22.05
CA HIS A 13 12.36 -5.54 -23.37
C HIS A 13 12.65 -4.18 -24.02
N ARG A 14 13.94 -3.83 -24.17
CA ARG A 14 14.39 -2.75 -25.08
C ARG A 14 14.15 -3.20 -26.53
N CYS A 15 13.29 -2.50 -27.26
CA CYS A 15 13.08 -2.72 -28.69
C CYS A 15 14.12 -1.93 -29.52
N ARG A 16 14.81 -2.62 -30.43
CA ARG A 16 15.70 -2.06 -31.47
C ARG A 16 14.87 -1.93 -32.75
N ARG A 17 14.73 -0.72 -33.31
CA ARG A 17 13.98 -0.50 -34.56
C ARG A 17 14.66 -1.15 -35.76
N GLY A 18 13.87 -1.89 -36.55
CA GLY A 18 14.15 -2.34 -37.92
C GLY A 18 12.83 -2.75 -38.59
N ARG A 19 12.57 -2.27 -39.80
CA ARG A 19 11.27 -2.31 -40.51
C ARG A 19 10.80 -3.73 -40.81
N ASN A 20 9.52 -4.01 -40.55
CA ASN A 20 8.51 -4.62 -41.44
C ASN A 20 7.30 -5.07 -40.61
N TRP A 21 6.10 -4.91 -41.18
CA TRP A 21 4.81 -5.36 -40.63
C TRP A 21 4.88 -6.84 -40.21
N TRP A 22 4.19 -7.27 -39.13
CA TRP A 22 3.35 -8.50 -39.03
C TRP A 22 2.71 -8.60 -37.62
N THR A 23 1.51 -9.19 -37.61
CA THR A 23 0.62 -9.61 -36.50
C THR A 23 1.30 -10.38 -35.36
N THR A 24 0.91 -10.12 -34.11
CA THR A 24 1.34 -10.89 -32.92
C THR A 24 0.30 -11.93 -32.53
N SER A 25 0.64 -13.22 -32.70
CA SER A 25 -0.01 -14.36 -32.04
C SER A 25 0.75 -14.71 -30.75
N VAL A 26 0.03 -14.93 -29.65
CA VAL A 26 0.60 -15.35 -28.36
C VAL A 26 0.77 -16.87 -28.34
N THR A 27 2.01 -17.35 -28.14
CA THR A 27 2.31 -18.77 -27.87
C THR A 27 2.91 -18.91 -26.48
N TYR A 28 2.30 -19.77 -25.65
CA TYR A 28 2.83 -20.19 -24.36
C TYR A 28 3.95 -21.23 -24.55
N ARG A 29 5.09 -21.05 -23.87
CA ARG A 29 6.14 -22.08 -23.79
C ARG A 29 6.42 -22.44 -22.34
N ASN A 30 5.98 -23.64 -21.96
CA ASN A 30 6.45 -24.37 -20.78
C ASN A 30 7.88 -24.86 -21.02
N THR A 31 8.78 -24.63 -20.07
CA THR A 31 10.05 -25.39 -19.98
C THR A 31 10.45 -25.56 -18.51
N THR A 32 10.19 -26.74 -17.97
CA THR A 32 11.01 -27.37 -16.93
C THR A 32 12.10 -28.21 -17.62
N GLY A 33 13.31 -28.20 -17.06
CA GLY A 33 14.35 -29.15 -17.43
C GLY A 33 15.73 -28.81 -16.89
N PHE A 34 16.11 -29.42 -15.77
CA PHE A 34 17.49 -29.82 -15.52
C PHE A 34 17.52 -31.36 -15.64
N ALA A 35 18.42 -31.85 -16.49
CA ALA A 35 18.59 -33.26 -16.82
C ALA A 35 19.35 -34.00 -15.72
N PHE A 36 19.05 -35.30 -15.51
CA PHE A 36 20.04 -36.37 -15.33
C PHE A 36 19.36 -37.77 -15.47
N LEU A 37 19.75 -38.46 -16.56
CA LEU A 37 20.08 -39.90 -16.71
C LEU A 37 19.02 -41.05 -16.64
N ILE A 38 19.15 -41.92 -17.67
CA ILE A 38 18.83 -43.37 -17.80
C ILE A 38 17.55 -43.79 -18.59
N SER A 39 17.75 -43.95 -19.91
CA SER A 39 17.57 -45.14 -20.78
C SER A 39 16.23 -45.90 -20.91
N THR A 40 15.72 -45.89 -22.16
CA THR A 40 15.19 -47.03 -22.98
C THR A 40 13.91 -47.76 -22.56
N PHE A 41 12.83 -47.69 -23.37
CA PHE A 41 12.30 -48.78 -24.23
C PHE A 41 10.87 -48.51 -24.79
N LEU A 42 10.74 -48.72 -26.11
CA LEU A 42 9.61 -49.16 -26.98
C LEU A 42 8.11 -48.90 -26.62
N GLN A 43 7.44 -48.11 -27.49
CA GLN A 43 6.24 -48.36 -28.34
C GLN A 43 4.94 -49.06 -27.81
N PRO A 44 3.76 -48.80 -28.46
CA PRO A 44 2.41 -48.67 -27.87
C PRO A 44 1.52 -49.92 -28.16
N PRO A 45 0.14 -49.96 -28.23
CA PRO A 45 -0.64 -49.21 -29.26
C PRO A 45 -2.20 -49.00 -29.12
N TRP A 46 -2.78 -48.21 -30.07
CA TRP A 46 -4.18 -48.04 -30.58
C TRP A 46 -5.31 -47.43 -29.67
N ASN A 47 -6.36 -46.73 -30.15
CA ASN A 47 -6.82 -46.36 -31.50
C ASN A 47 -7.75 -45.12 -31.51
N LEU A 48 -7.83 -44.47 -32.68
CA LEU A 48 -8.80 -43.43 -33.10
C LEU A 48 -10.04 -44.05 -33.77
N SER A 49 -11.17 -43.34 -33.66
CA SER A 49 -12.29 -43.15 -34.62
C SER A 49 -13.35 -42.34 -33.86
N ASP A 50 -14.05 -41.31 -34.31
CA ASP A 50 -14.19 -40.48 -35.51
C ASP A 50 -15.27 -39.44 -35.08
N LEU A 51 -15.00 -38.13 -35.01
CA LEU A 51 -15.16 -37.10 -36.04
C LEU A 51 -16.63 -36.72 -36.41
N LEU A 52 -17.00 -35.50 -36.00
CA LEU A 52 -17.89 -34.46 -36.57
C LEU A 52 -18.80 -34.75 -37.79
N THR A 53 -20.03 -34.18 -37.82
CA THR A 53 -20.49 -32.99 -38.62
C THR A 53 -22.01 -33.00 -38.95
N SER A 54 -22.67 -31.82 -38.92
CA SER A 54 -23.72 -31.29 -39.87
C SER A 54 -25.10 -30.80 -39.35
N ILE A 55 -25.31 -29.46 -39.41
CA ILE A 55 -26.27 -28.62 -40.18
C ILE A 55 -27.79 -28.98 -40.34
N ARG A 56 -28.65 -28.00 -39.94
CA ARG A 56 -30.03 -27.55 -40.40
C ARG A 56 -31.21 -28.54 -40.50
N ARG A 57 -32.37 -28.20 -39.89
CA ARG A 57 -33.59 -27.59 -40.53
C ARG A 57 -34.80 -27.50 -39.55
N GLU A 58 -35.77 -26.70 -39.96
CA GLU A 58 -37.01 -26.19 -39.34
C GLU A 58 -38.04 -27.23 -38.86
N SER A 59 -38.88 -26.86 -37.87
CA SER A 59 -40.38 -26.84 -37.98
C SER A 59 -41.08 -26.57 -36.63
N SER A 60 -41.96 -25.56 -36.57
CA SER A 60 -43.01 -25.33 -35.54
C SER A 60 -44.22 -26.30 -35.73
N PRO A 61 -45.38 -26.09 -35.07
CA PRO A 61 -45.70 -26.12 -33.63
C PRO A 61 -46.83 -27.15 -33.33
N ALA A 62 -47.10 -27.47 -32.05
CA ALA A 62 -48.35 -28.15 -31.69
C ALA A 62 -48.91 -27.70 -30.33
N THR A 63 -50.10 -27.14 -30.43
CA THR A 63 -51.10 -26.77 -29.44
C THR A 63 -51.60 -27.96 -28.60
N SER A 64 -51.86 -27.76 -27.30
CA SER A 64 -53.10 -28.23 -26.65
C SER A 64 -53.30 -27.64 -25.25
N SER A 65 -54.38 -26.89 -25.09
CA SER A 65 -55.24 -26.85 -23.89
C SER A 65 -56.59 -27.48 -24.30
N PRO A 66 -57.63 -27.66 -23.47
CA PRO A 66 -57.81 -27.29 -22.06
C PRO A 66 -58.52 -28.40 -21.21
N LYS A 67 -58.72 -28.17 -19.89
CA LYS A 67 -60.04 -28.16 -19.20
C LYS A 67 -59.93 -28.21 -17.67
N SER A 68 -60.68 -27.30 -17.04
CA SER A 68 -61.51 -27.36 -15.81
C SER A 68 -60.98 -28.13 -14.59
N SER A 69 -61.04 -27.64 -13.35
CA SER A 69 -62.23 -27.08 -12.68
C SER A 69 -61.88 -26.49 -11.31
N CYS A 70 -62.53 -25.38 -10.97
CA CYS A 70 -62.66 -24.85 -9.61
C CYS A 70 -63.67 -25.70 -8.80
N PRO A 71 -63.55 -25.74 -7.46
CA PRO A 71 -64.71 -25.39 -6.65
C PRO A 71 -64.38 -24.47 -5.46
N GLN A 72 -65.48 -23.92 -4.96
CA GLN A 72 -65.67 -22.77 -4.09
C GLN A 72 -65.28 -22.94 -2.61
N LEU A 73 -65.15 -21.75 -1.99
CA LEU A 73 -65.11 -21.35 -0.57
C LEU A 73 -66.10 -22.07 0.37
N PRO A 74 -65.94 -21.85 1.69
CA PRO A 74 -66.90 -20.94 2.32
C PRO A 74 -66.29 -19.86 3.24
N MET A 75 -67.00 -18.72 3.28
CA MET A 75 -66.88 -17.62 4.24
C MET A 75 -67.63 -17.92 5.55
N VAL A 76 -67.11 -17.45 6.69
CA VAL A 76 -67.87 -16.95 7.87
C VAL A 76 -66.95 -15.91 8.57
N SER A 77 -67.18 -14.60 8.47
CA SER A 77 -68.11 -13.70 9.19
C SER A 77 -67.71 -13.28 10.63
N THR A 78 -67.24 -12.03 10.72
CA THR A 78 -67.56 -10.95 11.70
C THR A 78 -67.38 -11.15 13.22
N ARG A 79 -66.53 -10.29 13.82
CA ARG A 79 -66.98 -9.34 14.86
C ARG A 79 -65.95 -8.23 15.15
N SER A 80 -66.42 -7.00 15.00
CA SER A 80 -65.84 -5.77 15.54
C SER A 80 -65.95 -5.73 17.07
N ARG A 81 -64.95 -5.16 17.76
CA ARG A 81 -65.19 -4.37 18.97
C ARG A 81 -64.10 -3.31 19.18
N THR A 82 -64.61 -2.10 19.30
CA THR A 82 -64.04 -0.85 19.79
C THR A 82 -63.40 -0.96 21.17
N GLY A 83 -62.33 -0.21 21.42
CA GLY A 83 -61.78 0.02 22.75
C GLY A 83 -60.58 0.96 22.72
N SER A 84 -60.83 2.23 23.02
CA SER A 84 -59.87 3.33 23.15
C SER A 84 -59.21 3.39 24.53
N LEU A 85 -57.88 3.61 24.54
CA LEU A 85 -57.03 4.30 25.54
C LEU A 85 -56.89 3.67 26.96
N PRO A 86 -55.79 3.90 27.73
CA PRO A 86 -54.96 5.12 27.72
C PRO A 86 -53.43 4.96 27.80
N SER A 87 -52.79 6.09 27.53
CA SER A 87 -51.44 6.50 27.90
C SER A 87 -51.17 6.46 29.42
N SER A 88 -50.00 5.94 29.82
CA SER A 88 -49.37 6.17 31.14
C SER A 88 -47.89 6.48 30.91
N GLU A 89 -47.51 7.76 31.02
CA GLU A 89 -46.89 8.36 32.22
C GLU A 89 -45.53 7.75 32.63
N LEU A 90 -44.50 8.54 32.35
CA LEU A 90 -43.16 8.52 32.95
C LEU A 90 -43.24 8.59 34.49
N PRO A 91 -42.34 7.92 35.23
CA PRO A 91 -41.98 8.34 36.56
C PRO A 91 -40.67 9.15 36.53
N GLN A 92 -40.76 10.44 36.87
CA GLN A 92 -39.62 11.24 37.30
C GLN A 92 -39.37 11.11 38.81
N LYS A 93 -38.07 11.11 39.14
CA LYS A 93 -37.40 11.60 40.37
C LYS A 93 -37.57 10.83 41.69
N ARG A 94 -36.41 10.39 42.22
CA ARG A 94 -35.76 11.12 43.32
C ARG A 94 -34.25 10.88 43.39
N ALA A 95 -33.55 11.98 43.57
CA ALA A 95 -32.11 12.09 43.81
C ALA A 95 -31.76 11.65 45.24
N ALA A 96 -30.61 11.00 45.39
CA ALA A 96 -29.79 11.08 46.59
C ALA A 96 -28.31 11.03 46.15
N ALA A 97 -27.59 12.09 46.51
CA ALA A 97 -26.19 12.30 46.21
C ALA A 97 -25.28 11.37 47.03
N SER A 98 -24.20 10.90 46.42
CA SER A 98 -22.95 10.62 47.12
C SER A 98 -21.76 10.88 46.17
N GLU A 99 -20.86 11.74 46.63
CA GLU A 99 -19.59 12.09 45.98
C GLU A 99 -18.65 10.88 45.80
N PRO A 100 -17.71 10.92 44.83
CA PRO A 100 -16.72 9.88 44.65
C PRO A 100 -15.57 10.02 45.67
N ALA A 101 -15.54 9.12 46.65
CA ALA A 101 -14.41 8.97 47.57
C ALA A 101 -13.19 8.38 46.84
N LYS A 102 -12.15 9.21 46.66
CA LYS A 102 -10.77 8.80 46.38
C LYS A 102 -10.28 7.83 47.46
N ARG A 103 -9.80 6.63 47.09
CA ARG A 103 -8.82 5.84 47.86
C ARG A 103 -8.22 4.69 47.02
N PRO A 104 -7.05 4.16 47.38
CA PRO A 104 -5.76 4.56 46.82
C PRO A 104 -5.11 3.46 45.97
N ALA A 105 -4.21 3.86 45.07
CA ALA A 105 -3.32 2.94 44.38
C ALA A 105 -2.45 2.17 45.39
N LYS A 106 -2.76 0.89 45.62
CA LYS A 106 -1.83 -0.06 46.24
C LYS A 106 -0.83 -0.51 45.17
N LYS A 107 0.39 0.02 45.26
CA LYS A 107 1.58 -0.58 44.67
C LYS A 107 1.71 -2.01 45.21
N ALA A 108 1.38 -3.00 44.39
CA ALA A 108 1.86 -4.36 44.60
C ALA A 108 3.31 -4.42 44.08
N THR A 109 4.26 -4.18 44.99
CA THR A 109 5.67 -4.48 44.80
C THR A 109 5.83 -5.99 44.58
N THR A 110 6.10 -6.36 43.33
CA THR A 110 6.64 -7.68 42.98
C THR A 110 8.06 -7.77 43.54
N PRO A 111 8.45 -8.89 44.18
CA PRO A 111 9.82 -9.04 44.68
C PRO A 111 10.77 -9.05 43.49
N LYS A 112 11.62 -8.03 43.42
CA LYS A 112 12.73 -7.93 42.48
C LYS A 112 13.73 -9.01 42.83
N ALA A 113 13.61 -10.18 42.21
CA ALA A 113 14.73 -11.10 42.10
C ALA A 113 15.78 -10.35 41.26
N THR A 114 16.83 -9.89 41.94
CA THR A 114 17.99 -9.24 41.34
C THR A 114 18.68 -10.23 40.39
N SER A 115 18.47 -10.08 39.08
CA SER A 115 19.44 -10.58 38.12
C SER A 115 20.67 -9.67 38.23
N ASP A 116 21.78 -10.20 38.73
CA ASP A 116 23.10 -9.52 38.73
C ASP A 116 23.67 -9.29 37.31
N LEU A 117 22.86 -9.49 36.27
CA LEU A 117 23.21 -9.28 34.89
C LEU A 117 23.07 -7.80 34.52
N ALA A 118 24.20 -7.15 34.28
CA ALA A 118 24.28 -5.80 33.76
C ALA A 118 25.44 -5.72 32.75
N VAL A 119 25.35 -4.77 31.82
CA VAL A 119 26.46 -4.47 30.90
C VAL A 119 27.73 -4.18 31.69
N GLY A 120 28.86 -4.75 31.26
CA GLY A 120 30.16 -4.67 31.93
C GLY A 120 30.34 -5.64 33.10
N LYS A 121 29.36 -6.50 33.43
CA LYS A 121 29.51 -7.54 34.47
C LYS A 121 29.78 -8.91 33.84
N PRO A 122 30.53 -9.81 34.52
CA PRO A 122 30.74 -11.17 34.03
C PRO A 122 29.48 -12.02 34.17
N VAL A 123 29.27 -12.93 33.22
CA VAL A 123 28.26 -13.98 33.30
C VAL A 123 28.67 -14.99 34.37
N THR A 124 27.98 -14.98 35.51
CA THR A 124 28.31 -15.82 36.68
C THR A 124 27.54 -17.14 36.72
N LYS A 125 26.50 -17.28 35.89
CA LYS A 125 25.61 -18.44 35.90
C LYS A 125 26.23 -19.62 35.16
N LYS A 126 26.61 -20.66 35.90
CA LYS A 126 27.05 -21.95 35.36
C LYS A 126 25.83 -22.83 35.06
N VAL A 127 25.49 -22.98 33.78
CA VAL A 127 24.39 -23.84 33.31
C VAL A 127 24.90 -24.66 32.13
N THR A 128 24.42 -25.91 32.06
CA THR A 128 24.57 -26.79 30.89
C THR A 128 23.18 -27.00 30.29
N LEU A 129 23.03 -26.76 28.99
CA LEU A 129 21.78 -26.95 28.25
C LEU A 129 21.98 -27.97 27.12
N ARG A 130 20.90 -28.57 26.63
CA ARG A 130 20.96 -29.39 25.41
C ARG A 130 20.72 -28.53 24.18
N ASN A 131 21.48 -28.77 23.12
CA ASN A 131 21.20 -28.19 21.81
C ASN A 131 20.18 -29.05 21.02
N GLN A 132 19.88 -28.66 19.78
CA GLN A 132 18.95 -29.36 18.90
C GLN A 132 19.35 -30.81 18.53
N GLU A 133 20.62 -31.17 18.71
CA GLU A 133 21.16 -32.52 18.49
C GLU A 133 21.23 -33.34 19.79
N GLU A 134 20.60 -32.85 20.86
CA GLU A 134 20.69 -33.39 22.22
C GLU A 134 22.10 -33.38 22.84
N LYS A 135 23.06 -32.66 22.24
CA LYS A 135 24.40 -32.49 22.81
C LYS A 135 24.36 -31.49 23.95
N GLU A 136 25.08 -31.81 25.04
CA GLU A 136 25.22 -30.92 26.18
C GLU A 136 26.22 -29.78 25.86
N ILE A 137 25.76 -28.54 26.05
CA ILE A 137 26.52 -27.31 25.86
C ILE A 137 26.68 -26.63 27.21
N VAL A 138 27.92 -26.54 27.69
CA VAL A 138 28.28 -25.78 28.88
C VAL A 138 28.34 -24.30 28.50
N ILE A 139 27.42 -23.50 29.02
CA ILE A 139 27.24 -22.10 28.56
C ILE A 139 28.49 -21.26 28.80
N ALA A 140 29.20 -21.48 29.92
CA ALA A 140 30.43 -20.78 30.25
C ALA A 140 31.57 -21.02 29.24
N ASP A 141 31.55 -22.15 28.53
CA ASP A 141 32.58 -22.48 27.55
C ASP A 141 32.36 -21.74 26.23
N THR A 142 31.11 -21.36 25.92
CA THR A 142 30.74 -20.75 24.63
C THR A 142 31.42 -19.41 24.38
N PHE A 143 31.75 -18.67 25.44
CA PHE A 143 32.36 -17.34 25.40
C PHE A 143 33.78 -17.29 25.99
N ARG A 144 34.45 -18.45 26.12
CA ARG A 144 35.83 -18.50 26.62
C ARG A 144 36.81 -17.88 25.61
N ASP A 145 36.72 -18.32 24.35
CA ASP A 145 37.72 -18.00 23.32
C ASP A 145 37.23 -17.02 22.25
N GLN A 146 35.92 -16.76 22.21
CA GLN A 146 35.22 -15.89 21.24
C GLN A 146 34.04 -15.18 21.92
N GLY A 147 33.49 -14.14 21.30
CA GLY A 147 32.24 -13.53 21.74
C GLY A 147 31.01 -14.37 21.37
N VAL A 148 29.87 -14.12 22.01
CA VAL A 148 28.61 -14.84 21.77
C VAL A 148 27.42 -13.90 21.76
N VAL A 149 26.54 -14.05 20.78
CA VAL A 149 25.20 -13.46 20.77
C VAL A 149 24.17 -14.52 21.15
N PHE A 150 23.51 -14.35 22.29
CA PHE A 150 22.34 -15.13 22.68
C PHE A 150 21.08 -14.36 22.30
N PHE A 151 20.21 -14.93 21.46
CA PHE A 151 18.89 -14.35 21.21
C PHE A 151 17.78 -15.25 21.75
N MET A 152 16.86 -14.66 22.51
CA MET A 152 15.75 -15.34 23.14
C MET A 152 14.48 -15.14 22.33
N TYR A 153 13.70 -16.20 22.18
CA TYR A 153 12.45 -16.17 21.41
C TYR A 153 11.32 -16.99 22.05
N PRO A 154 10.05 -16.56 21.91
CA PRO A 154 8.89 -17.26 22.47
C PRO A 154 8.72 -18.72 22.05
N ARG A 155 8.81 -19.00 20.74
CA ARG A 155 8.56 -20.33 20.17
C ARG A 155 9.12 -20.46 18.75
N ALA A 156 9.81 -21.57 18.48
CA ALA A 156 10.27 -21.97 17.16
C ALA A 156 9.10 -22.04 16.14
N ASN A 157 9.41 -21.91 14.83
CA ASN A 157 8.44 -21.95 13.72
C ASN A 157 7.34 -20.86 13.70
N THR A 158 7.41 -19.85 14.56
CA THR A 158 6.45 -18.72 14.51
C THR A 158 7.01 -17.56 13.68
N PRO A 159 6.18 -16.82 12.90
CA PRO A 159 6.67 -15.86 11.90
C PRO A 159 7.68 -14.83 12.45
N GLY A 160 7.40 -14.26 13.63
CA GLY A 160 8.30 -13.30 14.26
C GLY A 160 9.61 -13.92 14.74
N CYS A 161 9.61 -15.17 15.23
CA CYS A 161 10.83 -15.84 15.69
C CYS A 161 11.66 -16.34 14.51
N THR A 162 11.00 -16.82 13.44
CA THR A 162 11.65 -17.13 12.16
C THR A 162 12.31 -15.89 11.57
N LYS A 163 11.64 -14.72 11.59
CA LYS A 163 12.27 -13.46 11.14
C LYS A 163 13.54 -13.10 11.92
N GLN A 164 13.53 -13.27 13.24
CA GLN A 164 14.71 -13.02 14.10
C GLN A 164 15.85 -14.01 13.79
N ALA A 165 15.57 -15.31 13.76
CA ALA A 165 16.57 -16.34 13.53
C ALA A 165 17.15 -16.29 12.10
N CYS A 166 16.31 -16.05 11.08
CA CYS A 166 16.76 -15.84 9.71
C CYS A 166 17.62 -14.57 9.60
N GLY A 167 17.28 -13.49 10.30
CA GLY A 167 18.12 -12.29 10.30
C GLY A 167 19.52 -12.53 10.87
N PHE A 168 19.64 -13.33 11.94
CA PHE A 168 20.95 -13.77 12.45
C PHE A 168 21.67 -14.72 11.48
N ARG A 169 20.95 -15.60 10.77
CA ARG A 169 21.52 -16.47 9.72
C ARG A 169 22.10 -15.62 8.61
N ASP A 170 21.35 -14.65 8.13
CA ASP A 170 21.70 -13.82 6.98
C ASP A 170 22.91 -12.91 7.31
N ASN A 171 23.15 -12.63 8.60
CA ASN A 171 24.32 -11.88 9.09
C ASN A 171 25.40 -12.77 9.73
N ILE A 172 25.30 -14.11 9.64
CA ILE A 172 26.17 -15.01 10.39
C ILE A 172 27.65 -14.83 10.04
N GLN A 173 27.97 -14.51 8.79
CA GLN A 173 29.35 -14.34 8.35
C GLN A 173 29.95 -13.07 8.98
N THR A 174 29.23 -11.95 8.93
CA THR A 174 29.63 -10.71 9.59
C THR A 174 29.84 -10.88 11.10
N ILE A 175 28.98 -11.64 11.76
CA ILE A 175 29.10 -11.90 13.20
C ILE A 175 30.35 -12.77 13.48
N LYS A 176 30.62 -13.79 12.64
CA LYS A 176 31.81 -14.63 12.74
C LYS A 176 33.10 -13.87 12.47
N ASP A 177 33.11 -13.02 11.44
CA ASP A 177 34.28 -12.20 11.07
C ASP A 177 34.63 -11.21 12.19
N ALA A 178 33.65 -10.75 12.96
CA ALA A 178 33.85 -9.93 14.16
C ALA A 178 34.35 -10.73 15.39
N GLY A 179 34.51 -12.05 15.29
CA GLY A 179 34.94 -12.90 16.40
C GLY A 179 33.82 -13.36 17.33
N PHE A 180 32.57 -13.40 16.85
CA PHE A 180 31.41 -13.83 17.62
C PHE A 180 30.72 -15.06 17.03
N THR A 181 30.06 -15.86 17.88
CA THR A 181 29.11 -16.91 17.48
C THR A 181 27.69 -16.56 17.91
N VAL A 182 26.70 -17.32 17.43
CA VAL A 182 25.27 -17.08 17.72
C VAL A 182 24.66 -18.33 18.35
N TYR A 183 23.81 -18.13 19.36
CA TYR A 183 22.92 -19.16 19.89
C TYR A 183 21.48 -18.65 20.00
N GLY A 184 20.53 -19.42 19.49
CA GLY A 184 19.11 -19.19 19.75
C GLY A 184 18.67 -19.91 21.02
N LEU A 185 17.95 -19.24 21.93
CA LEU A 185 17.54 -19.79 23.22
C LEU A 185 16.01 -19.72 23.42
N SER A 186 15.38 -20.86 23.73
CA SER A 186 13.94 -20.91 24.04
C SER A 186 13.59 -22.09 24.97
N GLY A 187 12.33 -22.17 25.40
CA GLY A 187 11.80 -23.30 26.17
C GLY A 187 11.38 -24.50 25.31
N ASP A 188 11.61 -24.47 23.99
CA ASP A 188 11.26 -25.57 23.08
C ASP A 188 12.16 -26.80 23.29
N SER A 189 11.63 -28.00 23.01
CA SER A 189 12.41 -29.25 23.13
C SER A 189 13.46 -29.40 22.01
N PRO A 190 14.55 -30.18 22.21
CA PRO A 190 15.58 -30.40 21.19
C PRO A 190 15.02 -30.84 19.83
N LYS A 191 14.00 -31.72 19.84
CA LYS A 191 13.31 -32.19 18.64
C LYS A 191 12.59 -31.06 17.88
N SER A 192 11.92 -30.14 18.58
CA SER A 192 11.27 -28.97 17.97
C SER A 192 12.30 -28.06 17.31
N LEU A 193 13.43 -27.84 18.00
CA LEU A 193 14.55 -27.03 17.51
C LEU A 193 15.23 -27.66 16.30
N SER A 194 15.41 -28.98 16.27
CA SER A 194 16.03 -29.71 15.15
C SER A 194 15.23 -29.58 13.86
N ASN A 195 13.91 -29.77 13.96
CA ASN A 195 12.99 -29.58 12.84
C ASN A 195 13.05 -28.15 12.30
N TRP A 196 13.09 -27.16 13.20
CA TRP A 196 13.13 -25.75 12.82
C TRP A 196 14.47 -25.34 12.21
N LYS A 197 15.60 -25.77 12.79
CA LYS A 197 16.94 -25.55 12.25
C LYS A 197 17.07 -26.09 10.83
N THR A 198 16.56 -27.30 10.58
CA THR A 198 16.56 -27.93 9.25
C THR A 198 15.68 -27.15 8.28
N LYS A 199 14.44 -26.82 8.68
CA LYS A 199 13.48 -26.12 7.82
C LYS A 199 13.96 -24.73 7.38
N GLU A 200 14.55 -23.96 8.29
CA GLU A 200 14.98 -22.59 8.03
C GLU A 200 16.48 -22.49 7.68
N SER A 201 17.17 -23.63 7.54
CA SER A 201 18.61 -23.70 7.24
C SER A 201 19.47 -22.82 8.17
N LEU A 202 19.25 -22.91 9.48
CA LEU A 202 19.93 -22.06 10.46
C LEU A 202 21.36 -22.57 10.73
N PRO A 203 22.41 -21.74 10.54
CA PRO A 203 23.83 -22.15 10.55
C PRO A 203 24.47 -22.11 11.94
N PHE A 204 23.66 -21.99 12.99
CA PHE A 204 24.08 -21.87 14.38
C PHE A 204 23.23 -22.75 15.29
N ASP A 205 23.68 -22.96 16.52
CA ASP A 205 23.01 -23.87 17.46
C ASP A 205 21.81 -23.24 18.17
N LEU A 206 20.83 -24.09 18.47
CA LEU A 206 19.61 -23.73 19.19
C LEU A 206 19.58 -24.49 20.51
N LEU A 207 19.47 -23.76 21.61
CA LEU A 207 19.51 -24.24 22.98
C LEU A 207 18.10 -24.41 23.55
N SER A 208 17.82 -25.58 24.10
CA SER A 208 16.58 -25.96 24.77
C SER A 208 16.69 -25.72 26.27
N ASP A 209 15.93 -24.77 26.81
CA ASP A 209 15.88 -24.41 28.23
C ASP A 209 14.44 -24.46 28.79
N PRO A 210 13.79 -25.65 28.85
CA PRO A 210 12.40 -25.79 29.31
C PRO A 210 12.19 -25.43 30.79
N GLU A 211 13.28 -25.40 31.57
CA GLU A 211 13.27 -24.99 32.98
C GLU A 211 13.55 -23.48 33.15
N HIS A 212 13.83 -22.76 32.07
CA HIS A 212 14.16 -21.34 32.04
C HIS A 212 15.36 -20.98 32.95
N LYS A 213 16.35 -21.86 33.06
CA LYS A 213 17.56 -21.68 33.88
C LYS A 213 18.42 -20.51 33.39
N LEU A 214 18.64 -20.43 32.08
CA LEU A 214 19.40 -19.36 31.43
C LEU A 214 18.48 -18.22 30.98
N ILE A 215 17.27 -18.55 30.50
CA ILE A 215 16.27 -17.54 30.08
C ILE A 215 15.90 -16.60 31.22
N SER A 216 15.69 -17.13 32.44
CA SER A 216 15.39 -16.29 33.61
C SER A 216 16.60 -15.48 34.06
N TYR A 217 17.82 -16.01 33.92
CA TYR A 217 19.05 -15.29 34.25
C TYR A 217 19.26 -14.09 33.31
N PHE A 218 18.94 -14.24 32.03
CA PHE A 218 18.92 -13.15 31.04
C PHE A 218 17.71 -12.21 31.16
N GLY A 219 16.94 -12.28 32.26
CA GLY A 219 15.79 -11.40 32.51
C GLY A 219 14.66 -11.55 31.47
N SER A 220 14.61 -12.67 30.76
CA SER A 220 13.75 -12.87 29.59
C SER A 220 12.61 -13.87 29.85
N SER A 221 12.34 -14.17 31.12
CA SER A 221 11.26 -15.06 31.55
C SER A 221 10.06 -14.23 32.05
N LEU A 222 8.87 -14.52 31.52
CA LEU A 222 7.60 -13.90 31.87
C LEU A 222 6.70 -14.86 32.68
N PRO A 223 5.65 -14.35 33.37
CA PRO A 223 4.70 -15.19 34.10
C PRO A 223 4.15 -16.33 33.24
N GLY A 224 4.05 -17.53 33.84
CA GLY A 224 3.59 -18.74 33.16
C GLY A 224 4.63 -19.40 32.24
N LYS A 225 5.94 -19.22 32.51
CA LYS A 225 7.05 -19.76 31.69
C LYS A 225 6.96 -19.34 30.22
N LYS A 226 6.54 -18.11 29.95
CA LYS A 226 6.62 -17.51 28.61
C LYS A 226 8.00 -16.87 28.43
N VAL A 227 8.56 -16.93 27.23
CA VAL A 227 9.86 -16.29 26.93
C VAL A 227 9.58 -14.92 26.29
N GLN A 228 10.20 -13.87 26.82
CA GLN A 228 10.23 -12.55 26.21
C GLN A 228 11.29 -12.51 25.12
N ARG A 229 10.97 -11.89 23.97
CA ARG A 229 11.96 -11.67 22.92
C ARG A 229 13.00 -10.64 23.36
N SER A 230 14.26 -11.00 23.22
CA SER A 230 15.42 -10.23 23.69
C SER A 230 16.70 -10.78 23.05
N HIS A 231 17.81 -10.06 23.20
CA HIS A 231 19.15 -10.62 23.00
C HIS A 231 20.12 -10.11 24.05
N VAL A 232 21.18 -10.88 24.27
CA VAL A 232 22.33 -10.54 25.11
C VAL A 232 23.59 -10.83 24.32
N VAL A 233 24.48 -9.86 24.21
CA VAL A 233 25.83 -10.04 23.66
C VAL A 233 26.81 -10.21 24.81
N VAL A 234 27.58 -11.29 24.78
CA VAL A 234 28.64 -11.60 25.74
C VAL A 234 29.97 -11.54 25.00
N LEU A 235 30.87 -10.69 25.46
CA LEU A 235 32.22 -10.56 24.92
C LEU A 235 33.07 -11.78 25.28
N LYS A 236 34.17 -11.97 24.55
CA LYS A 236 35.20 -12.96 24.88
C LYS A 236 35.64 -12.78 26.34
N GLY A 237 35.74 -13.88 27.09
CA GLY A 237 36.03 -13.88 28.53
C GLY A 237 34.80 -13.73 29.43
N GLY A 238 33.59 -13.63 28.85
CA GLY A 238 32.33 -13.75 29.58
C GLY A 238 31.76 -12.45 30.14
N VAL A 239 32.22 -11.29 29.69
CA VAL A 239 31.65 -9.98 30.10
C VAL A 239 30.45 -9.64 29.23
N VAL A 240 29.34 -9.20 29.84
CA VAL A 240 28.14 -8.78 29.09
C VAL A 240 28.40 -7.45 28.39
N GLY A 241 28.31 -7.43 27.06
CA GLY A 241 28.50 -6.25 26.22
C GLY A 241 27.20 -5.48 25.94
N GLU A 242 26.12 -6.19 25.62
CA GLU A 242 24.81 -5.57 25.38
C GLU A 242 23.68 -6.43 25.96
N ILE A 243 22.64 -5.77 26.46
CA ILE A 243 21.35 -6.40 26.81
C ILE A 243 20.23 -5.60 26.13
N ALA A 244 19.42 -6.25 25.31
CA ALA A 244 18.21 -5.66 24.74
C ALA A 244 16.97 -6.48 25.12
N ALA A 245 16.24 -5.99 26.13
CA ALA A 245 14.97 -6.59 26.54
C ALA A 245 13.80 -6.03 25.72
N LYS A 246 12.75 -6.84 25.49
CA LYS A 246 11.53 -6.45 24.76
C LYS A 246 11.83 -5.89 23.37
N VAL A 247 12.67 -6.58 22.61
CA VAL A 247 13.15 -6.14 21.30
C VAL A 247 12.31 -6.74 20.17
N SER A 248 12.12 -5.99 19.09
CA SER A 248 11.50 -6.52 17.86
C SER A 248 12.45 -7.51 17.17
N PRO A 249 11.96 -8.41 16.29
CA PRO A 249 12.83 -9.40 15.66
C PRO A 249 13.89 -8.77 14.75
N ALA A 250 13.58 -7.66 14.06
CA ALA A 250 14.54 -6.96 13.22
C ALA A 250 15.53 -6.15 14.06
N ASP A 251 15.05 -5.44 15.08
CA ASP A 251 15.92 -4.63 15.95
C ASP A 251 16.88 -5.50 16.76
N SER A 252 16.49 -6.73 17.09
CA SER A 252 17.38 -7.68 17.76
C SER A 252 18.64 -7.94 16.94
N VAL A 253 18.44 -8.17 15.64
CA VAL A 253 19.52 -8.49 14.70
C VAL A 253 20.35 -7.25 14.41
N SER A 254 19.72 -6.11 14.06
CA SER A 254 20.44 -4.89 13.69
C SER A 254 21.30 -4.37 14.83
N ARG A 255 20.79 -4.36 16.07
CA ARG A 255 21.54 -3.92 17.26
C ARG A 255 22.69 -4.85 17.59
N ALA A 256 22.45 -6.16 17.63
CA ALA A 256 23.50 -7.14 17.90
C ALA A 256 24.60 -7.10 16.83
N VAL A 257 24.24 -7.00 15.54
CA VAL A 257 25.21 -6.89 14.44
C VAL A 257 26.00 -5.59 14.51
N LYS A 258 25.35 -4.47 14.84
CA LYS A 258 26.04 -3.19 15.07
C LYS A 258 27.04 -3.31 16.22
N PHE A 259 26.61 -3.84 17.36
CA PHE A 259 27.45 -3.99 18.54
C PHE A 259 28.69 -4.86 18.26
N VAL A 260 28.52 -6.03 17.61
CA VAL A 260 29.68 -6.91 17.32
C VAL A 260 30.64 -6.29 16.32
N LYS A 261 30.16 -5.50 15.35
CA LYS A 261 31.02 -4.76 14.42
C LYS A 261 31.86 -3.70 15.13
N GLU A 262 31.28 -2.99 16.09
CA GLU A 262 31.97 -1.97 16.89
C GLU A 262 32.99 -2.59 17.87
N HIS A 263 32.86 -3.89 18.17
CA HIS A 263 33.71 -4.61 19.13
C HIS A 263 34.44 -5.79 18.47
N SER A 264 34.71 -5.72 17.16
CA SER A 264 35.51 -6.73 16.47
C SER A 264 36.91 -6.77 17.09
N SER A 265 37.37 -7.96 17.46
CA SER A 265 38.64 -8.12 18.17
C SER A 265 39.85 -7.82 17.27
N SER A 266 40.26 -6.56 17.20
CA SER A 266 41.55 -6.10 16.67
C SER A 266 42.13 -4.97 17.53
N ASP A 267 42.03 -5.08 18.85
CA ASP A 267 42.63 -4.09 19.76
C ASP A 267 43.18 -4.79 21.02
N ALA A 268 44.44 -5.21 20.95
CA ALA A 268 45.25 -5.60 22.10
C ALA A 268 46.73 -5.76 21.68
N SER A 269 47.49 -4.66 21.63
CA SER A 269 48.90 -4.60 22.07
C SER A 269 49.49 -3.20 21.83
N GLN A 270 49.49 -2.35 22.85
CA GLN A 270 50.47 -1.28 23.00
C GLN A 270 51.46 -1.69 24.10
N VAL A 271 52.75 -1.66 23.77
CA VAL A 271 53.87 -1.67 24.72
C VAL A 271 54.78 -0.51 24.35
N ASP A 272 55.19 0.24 25.36
CA ASP A 272 55.91 1.52 25.33
C ASP A 272 57.39 1.47 24.85
N GLU A 273 57.87 2.68 24.46
CA GLU A 273 59.25 3.22 24.32
C GLU A 273 59.96 3.23 22.93
N PRO A 274 60.84 4.23 22.62
CA PRO A 274 60.60 5.69 22.58
C PRO A 274 61.18 6.40 21.31
N ALA A 275 60.66 7.61 21.04
CA ALA A 275 61.16 8.74 20.23
C ALA A 275 62.26 8.54 19.14
N GLN A 276 61.85 8.67 17.87
CA GLN A 276 62.64 9.27 16.78
C GLN A 276 61.73 10.14 15.89
N GLU A 277 62.27 11.27 15.41
CA GLU A 277 61.59 12.29 14.60
C GLU A 277 60.90 11.69 13.36
N GLU A 278 59.61 11.96 13.18
CA GLU A 278 58.80 11.43 12.06
C GLU A 278 58.63 12.45 10.92
N GLU A 279 58.83 11.96 9.69
CA GLU A 279 58.31 12.51 8.43
C GLU A 279 56.77 12.62 8.45
N PRO A 280 56.15 13.52 7.68
CA PRO A 280 54.70 13.72 7.69
C PRO A 280 53.93 12.46 7.27
N THR A 281 52.82 12.22 7.96
CA THR A 281 51.96 11.03 7.79
C THR A 281 51.25 11.05 6.43
N ASP A 282 50.88 9.87 5.89
CA ASP A 282 50.26 9.77 4.56
C ASP A 282 48.93 10.55 4.45
N SER A 283 48.21 10.78 5.55
CA SER A 283 47.00 11.61 5.60
C SER A 283 47.26 13.11 5.42
N GLU A 284 48.49 13.59 5.63
CA GLU A 284 48.85 15.00 5.41
C GLU A 284 49.18 15.32 3.94
N LYS A 285 49.46 14.31 3.10
CA LYS A 285 49.89 14.50 1.70
C LYS A 285 48.76 14.79 0.69
N PHE A 286 47.49 14.56 1.04
CA PHE A 286 46.34 14.72 0.12
C PHE A 286 45.15 15.53 0.70
N ALA A 287 45.39 16.37 1.71
CA ALA A 287 44.36 17.23 2.29
C ALA A 287 43.89 18.36 1.34
N GLU A 288 42.67 18.85 1.56
CA GLU A 288 42.15 20.03 0.88
C GLU A 288 43.11 21.22 1.01
N GLY A 289 43.42 21.88 -0.11
CA GLY A 289 44.38 22.97 -0.16
C GLY A 289 45.81 22.55 -0.48
N ASN A 290 46.16 21.25 -0.47
CA ASN A 290 47.49 20.78 -0.85
C ASN A 290 47.60 20.58 -2.37
N ALA A 291 48.81 20.71 -2.89
CA ALA A 291 49.11 20.39 -4.29
C ALA A 291 49.21 18.87 -4.44
N MET A 292 48.49 18.33 -5.42
CA MET A 292 48.54 16.92 -5.79
C MET A 292 49.92 16.58 -6.34
N SER A 293 50.73 15.90 -5.53
CA SER A 293 52.12 15.53 -5.86
C SER A 293 52.26 14.12 -6.44
N PHE A 294 51.14 13.39 -6.56
CA PHE A 294 51.12 12.01 -7.03
C PHE A 294 51.27 11.94 -8.56
N ASP A 295 52.37 11.36 -9.05
CA ASP A 295 52.64 11.17 -10.48
C ASP A 295 52.47 9.69 -10.86
N VAL A 296 51.38 9.36 -11.56
CA VAL A 296 51.07 8.01 -12.04
C VAL A 296 50.51 8.05 -13.45
N GLU A 297 50.74 6.99 -14.21
CA GLU A 297 50.13 6.74 -15.51
C GLU A 297 49.08 5.64 -15.39
N LEU A 298 47.84 5.94 -15.80
CA LEU A 298 46.73 4.99 -15.80
C LEU A 298 46.26 4.72 -17.23
N GLN A 299 45.56 3.59 -17.44
CA GLN A 299 44.92 3.30 -18.71
C GLN A 299 43.51 3.89 -18.74
N THR A 300 43.13 4.50 -19.86
CA THR A 300 41.76 4.99 -20.10
C THR A 300 40.83 3.86 -20.57
N ASP A 301 39.51 4.11 -20.61
CA ASP A 301 38.56 3.21 -21.27
C ASP A 301 38.95 2.86 -22.71
N ALA A 302 39.61 3.76 -23.44
CA ALA A 302 40.12 3.50 -24.79
C ALA A 302 41.45 2.72 -24.84
N SER A 303 41.94 2.21 -23.69
CA SER A 303 43.28 1.59 -23.55
C SER A 303 44.44 2.50 -23.98
N ALA A 304 44.25 3.81 -23.90
CA ALA A 304 45.31 4.80 -24.06
C ALA A 304 45.90 5.15 -22.68
N THR A 305 47.22 5.34 -22.62
CA THR A 305 47.90 5.80 -21.40
C THR A 305 47.60 7.27 -21.13
N ALA A 306 47.13 7.58 -19.92
CA ALA A 306 46.91 8.93 -19.44
C ALA A 306 47.83 9.21 -18.24
N LYS A 307 48.65 10.25 -18.36
CA LYS A 307 49.43 10.77 -17.23
C LYS A 307 48.52 11.62 -16.36
N VAL A 308 48.30 11.23 -15.10
CA VAL A 308 47.29 11.84 -14.22
C VAL A 308 47.54 13.34 -14.04
N GLN A 309 48.80 13.76 -13.91
CA GLN A 309 49.20 15.16 -13.79
C GLN A 309 48.81 16.02 -14.99
N ASP A 310 48.66 15.43 -16.19
CA ASP A 310 48.29 16.17 -17.39
C ASP A 310 46.79 16.50 -17.43
N LEU A 311 45.96 15.75 -16.70
CA LEU A 311 44.49 15.87 -16.70
C LEU A 311 43.98 17.17 -16.09
N PHE A 312 44.80 17.84 -15.27
CA PHE A 312 44.43 19.08 -14.57
C PHE A 312 45.42 20.24 -14.77
N LYS A 313 46.25 20.19 -15.84
CA LYS A 313 47.22 21.26 -16.14
C LYS A 313 46.57 22.60 -16.49
N THR A 314 45.47 22.56 -17.24
CA THR A 314 44.84 23.75 -17.83
C THR A 314 43.40 23.95 -17.36
N ARG A 315 42.68 22.85 -17.13
CA ARG A 315 41.32 22.78 -16.58
C ARG A 315 41.36 22.05 -15.24
N GLY A 316 40.31 22.16 -14.45
CA GLY A 316 40.16 21.35 -13.24
C GLY A 316 39.72 19.93 -13.60
N ALA A 317 39.92 18.97 -12.70
CA ALA A 317 39.48 17.59 -12.87
C ALA A 317 38.60 17.16 -11.70
N ILE A 318 37.49 16.48 -11.99
CA ILE A 318 36.66 15.80 -11.00
C ILE A 318 36.88 14.31 -11.17
N PHE A 319 37.48 13.66 -10.17
CA PHE A 319 37.60 12.21 -10.09
C PHE A 319 36.45 11.69 -9.23
N PHE A 320 35.57 10.86 -9.78
CA PHE A 320 34.57 10.15 -8.98
C PHE A 320 34.92 8.67 -8.90
N MET A 321 34.99 8.15 -7.68
CA MET A 321 35.37 6.78 -7.39
C MET A 321 34.13 5.94 -7.14
N TYR A 322 34.15 4.70 -7.61
CA TYR A 322 33.04 3.78 -7.52
C TYR A 322 33.51 2.32 -7.31
N PRO A 323 32.74 1.49 -6.58
CA PRO A 323 33.13 0.12 -6.27
C PRO A 323 33.34 -0.81 -7.47
N LYS A 324 32.47 -0.71 -8.49
CA LYS A 324 32.48 -1.60 -9.66
C LYS A 324 31.62 -1.05 -10.81
N ALA A 325 32.15 -1.10 -12.03
CA ALA A 325 31.44 -0.72 -13.24
C ALA A 325 30.16 -1.56 -13.46
N ASP A 326 29.17 -0.97 -14.13
CA ASP A 326 27.91 -1.61 -14.56
C ASP A 326 27.07 -2.23 -13.41
N THR A 327 27.14 -1.64 -12.22
CA THR A 327 26.28 -1.97 -11.08
C THR A 327 25.28 -0.84 -10.80
N PRO A 328 24.05 -1.12 -10.30
CA PRO A 328 22.97 -0.12 -10.22
C PRO A 328 23.38 1.21 -9.58
N GLY A 329 23.99 1.18 -8.38
CA GLY A 329 24.41 2.40 -7.69
C GLY A 329 25.55 3.15 -8.39
N CYS A 330 26.52 2.43 -8.99
CA CYS A 330 27.60 3.08 -9.74
C CYS A 330 27.09 3.70 -11.06
N THR A 331 26.09 3.06 -11.68
CA THR A 331 25.38 3.61 -12.84
C THR A 331 24.59 4.87 -12.47
N THR A 332 23.92 4.90 -11.30
CA THR A 332 23.26 6.13 -10.81
C THR A 332 24.25 7.28 -10.64
N GLN A 333 25.37 7.04 -9.95
CA GLN A 333 26.42 8.04 -9.75
C GLN A 333 27.02 8.54 -11.08
N ALA A 334 27.34 7.63 -12.00
CA ALA A 334 27.89 7.96 -13.31
C ALA A 334 26.91 8.75 -14.19
N CYS A 335 25.62 8.37 -14.20
CA CYS A 335 24.58 9.13 -14.89
C CYS A 335 24.46 10.56 -14.34
N GLY A 336 24.51 10.75 -13.01
CA GLY A 336 24.46 12.08 -12.40
C GLY A 336 25.54 13.03 -12.92
N TYR A 337 26.77 12.54 -13.06
CA TYR A 337 27.85 13.33 -13.69
C TYR A 337 27.65 13.54 -15.19
N ASN A 338 27.12 12.55 -15.90
CA ASN A 338 26.87 12.64 -17.34
C ASN A 338 25.78 13.68 -17.67
N ASP A 339 24.74 13.76 -16.84
CA ASP A 339 23.62 14.68 -17.00
C ASP A 339 24.04 16.14 -16.74
N ASN A 340 25.01 16.35 -15.83
CA ASN A 340 25.53 17.68 -15.47
C ASN A 340 26.81 18.05 -16.24
N LEU A 341 27.30 17.19 -17.14
CA LEU A 341 28.62 17.34 -17.76
C LEU A 341 28.80 18.67 -18.51
N GLU A 342 27.75 19.18 -19.17
CA GLU A 342 27.84 20.44 -19.91
C GLU A 342 28.05 21.64 -18.97
N ALA A 343 27.37 21.67 -17.83
CA ALA A 343 27.55 22.70 -16.81
C ALA A 343 28.93 22.60 -16.15
N ILE A 344 29.38 21.40 -15.82
CA ILE A 344 30.71 21.14 -15.27
C ILE A 344 31.80 21.58 -16.25
N ASN A 345 31.64 21.24 -17.54
CA ASN A 345 32.58 21.64 -18.58
C ASN A 345 32.60 23.17 -18.78
N ALA A 346 31.45 23.83 -18.72
CA ALA A 346 31.35 25.28 -18.80
C ALA A 346 32.02 25.97 -17.60
N ALA A 347 32.01 25.34 -16.42
CA ALA A 347 32.71 25.81 -15.23
C ALA A 347 34.24 25.58 -15.26
N GLY A 348 34.77 24.95 -16.33
CA GLY A 348 36.21 24.75 -16.51
C GLY A 348 36.77 23.46 -15.92
N PHE A 349 35.91 22.47 -15.64
CA PHE A 349 36.31 21.16 -15.10
C PHE A 349 36.03 20.03 -16.10
N ASP A 350 36.84 18.99 -16.07
CA ASP A 350 36.63 17.74 -16.82
C ASP A 350 36.34 16.60 -15.83
N VAL A 351 35.47 15.67 -16.21
CA VAL A 351 35.05 14.55 -15.34
C VAL A 351 35.80 13.27 -15.71
N TYR A 352 36.25 12.54 -14.70
CA TYR A 352 36.89 11.24 -14.83
C TYR A 352 36.28 10.22 -13.86
N GLY A 353 35.78 9.10 -14.38
CA GLY A 353 35.40 7.97 -13.54
C GLY A 353 36.62 7.12 -13.22
N LEU A 354 36.88 6.86 -11.94
CA LEU A 354 38.07 6.13 -11.48
C LEU A 354 37.66 4.84 -10.75
N GLY A 355 38.07 3.67 -11.26
CA GLY A 355 37.71 2.38 -10.69
C GLY A 355 38.76 1.29 -10.90
N ALA A 356 38.59 0.17 -10.21
CA ALA A 356 39.51 -0.99 -10.31
C ALA A 356 39.24 -1.88 -11.54
N ASP A 357 38.18 -1.60 -12.29
CA ASP A 357 37.79 -2.35 -13.49
C ASP A 357 38.81 -2.17 -14.63
N THR A 358 38.91 -3.18 -15.50
CA THR A 358 39.83 -3.16 -16.64
C THR A 358 39.37 -2.19 -17.75
N PRO A 359 40.26 -1.69 -18.63
CA PRO A 359 39.88 -0.80 -19.74
C PRO A 359 38.74 -1.37 -20.61
N ALA A 360 38.74 -2.67 -20.86
CA ALA A 360 37.71 -3.33 -21.66
C ALA A 360 36.33 -3.33 -20.98
N GLU A 361 36.28 -3.49 -19.65
CA GLU A 361 35.04 -3.42 -18.87
C GLU A 361 34.50 -1.99 -18.86
N LEU A 362 35.39 -1.00 -18.69
CA LEU A 362 35.05 0.42 -18.70
C LEU A 362 34.53 0.88 -20.06
N LEU A 363 35.18 0.48 -21.16
CA LEU A 363 34.72 0.81 -22.52
C LEU A 363 33.32 0.25 -22.79
N LYS A 364 33.09 -1.01 -22.42
CA LYS A 364 31.80 -1.67 -22.57
C LYS A 364 30.70 -0.94 -21.77
N TRP A 365 31.00 -0.51 -20.55
CA TRP A 365 30.05 0.23 -19.72
C TRP A 365 29.78 1.63 -20.28
N LYS A 366 30.83 2.33 -20.73
CA LYS A 366 30.72 3.62 -21.40
C LYS A 366 29.86 3.58 -22.65
N GLU A 367 30.04 2.57 -23.51
CA GLU A 367 29.24 2.41 -24.72
C GLU A 367 27.79 2.03 -24.41
N SER A 368 27.55 1.19 -23.39
CA SER A 368 26.20 0.74 -23.04
C SER A 368 25.32 1.86 -22.49
N GLN A 369 25.92 2.80 -21.74
CA GLN A 369 25.23 3.94 -21.12
C GLN A 369 25.44 5.26 -21.87
N LYS A 370 26.33 5.28 -22.88
CA LYS A 370 26.70 6.46 -23.69
C LYS A 370 27.30 7.62 -22.89
N TYR A 371 28.18 7.31 -21.94
CA TYR A 371 28.86 8.35 -21.18
C TYR A 371 29.81 9.16 -22.06
N LYS A 372 29.76 10.49 -21.92
CA LYS A 372 30.53 11.43 -22.74
C LYS A 372 31.97 11.66 -22.23
N TYR A 373 32.25 11.32 -20.97
CA TYR A 373 33.54 11.54 -20.31
C TYR A 373 34.43 10.29 -20.29
N THR A 374 35.66 10.42 -19.80
CA THR A 374 36.68 9.35 -19.79
C THR A 374 36.68 8.59 -18.47
N PHE A 375 36.86 7.27 -18.52
CA PHE A 375 37.14 6.45 -17.35
C PHE A 375 38.62 6.08 -17.28
N LEU A 376 39.13 5.92 -16.06
CA LEU A 376 40.50 5.54 -15.72
C LEU A 376 40.47 4.20 -14.97
N SER A 377 41.24 3.24 -15.46
CA SER A 377 41.43 1.92 -14.88
C SER A 377 42.61 1.93 -13.92
N ASP A 378 42.33 1.74 -12.64
CA ASP A 378 43.32 1.66 -11.54
C ASP A 378 43.17 0.37 -10.72
N PRO A 379 43.43 -0.82 -11.31
CA PRO A 379 43.23 -2.12 -10.66
C PRO A 379 44.16 -2.36 -9.46
N LYS A 380 45.20 -1.53 -9.30
CA LYS A 380 46.14 -1.58 -8.17
C LYS A 380 45.84 -0.54 -7.09
N HIS A 381 44.77 0.23 -7.27
CA HIS A 381 44.35 1.32 -6.39
C HIS A 381 45.48 2.32 -6.09
N GLN A 382 46.30 2.64 -7.08
CA GLN A 382 47.39 3.60 -6.93
C GLN A 382 46.85 5.01 -6.67
N LEU A 383 45.98 5.50 -7.55
CA LEU A 383 45.34 6.80 -7.42
C LEU A 383 44.14 6.74 -6.47
N ILE A 384 43.37 5.64 -6.51
CA ILE A 384 42.25 5.41 -5.59
C ILE A 384 42.73 5.39 -4.13
N GLY A 385 43.84 4.70 -3.87
CA GLY A 385 44.47 4.64 -2.56
C GLY A 385 45.08 5.99 -2.14
N TYR A 386 45.69 6.73 -3.07
CA TYR A 386 46.18 8.08 -2.80
C TYR A 386 45.06 9.03 -2.33
N PHE A 387 43.87 8.93 -2.92
CA PHE A 387 42.69 9.69 -2.50
C PHE A 387 41.99 9.10 -1.26
N GLY A 388 42.61 8.19 -0.52
CA GLY A 388 42.04 7.60 0.69
C GLY A 388 40.76 6.79 0.46
N SER A 389 40.45 6.41 -0.78
CA SER A 389 39.17 5.77 -1.16
C SER A 389 39.27 4.25 -1.28
N SER A 390 40.33 3.69 -0.68
CA SER A 390 40.58 2.26 -0.57
C SER A 390 40.17 1.78 0.81
N ILE A 391 39.20 0.87 0.87
CA ILE A 391 38.70 0.25 2.11
C ILE A 391 39.04 -1.25 2.14
N ASN A 392 38.94 -1.86 3.32
CA ASN A 392 39.33 -3.26 3.59
C ASN A 392 40.78 -3.55 3.13
N ASP A 393 41.76 -2.87 3.71
CA ASP A 393 43.19 -3.05 3.42
C ASP A 393 43.55 -2.91 1.93
N GLY A 394 42.85 -2.04 1.20
CA GLY A 394 43.08 -1.79 -0.22
C GLY A 394 42.39 -2.75 -1.18
N THR A 395 41.51 -3.63 -0.69
CA THR A 395 40.83 -4.63 -1.54
C THR A 395 39.52 -4.15 -2.16
N ARG A 396 38.94 -3.04 -1.67
CA ARG A 396 37.68 -2.47 -2.19
C ARG A 396 37.78 -0.96 -2.35
N VAL A 397 37.02 -0.45 -3.31
CA VAL A 397 36.85 0.99 -3.55
C VAL A 397 35.58 1.46 -2.86
N GLU A 398 35.68 2.50 -2.05
CA GLU A 398 34.50 3.22 -1.53
C GLU A 398 34.04 4.30 -2.51
N ARG A 399 32.78 4.74 -2.39
CA ARG A 399 32.25 5.83 -3.22
C ARG A 399 32.70 7.17 -2.67
N SER A 400 33.32 7.96 -3.51
CA SER A 400 33.87 9.28 -3.17
C SER A 400 34.04 10.13 -4.42
N HIS A 401 34.30 11.42 -4.25
CA HIS A 401 34.79 12.27 -5.33
C HIS A 401 35.90 13.19 -4.84
N VAL A 402 36.76 13.59 -5.76
CA VAL A 402 37.84 14.57 -5.53
C VAL A 402 37.80 15.60 -6.64
N ILE A 403 37.75 16.87 -6.26
CA ILE A 403 37.87 18.00 -7.17
C ILE A 403 39.30 18.53 -7.09
N VAL A 404 40.01 18.47 -8.20
CA VAL A 404 41.34 19.06 -8.39
C VAL A 404 41.19 20.32 -9.23
N LEU A 405 41.62 21.45 -8.70
CA LEU A 405 41.61 22.74 -9.38
C LEU A 405 42.67 22.77 -10.51
N PRO A 406 42.51 23.65 -11.53
CA PRO A 406 43.56 23.87 -12.51
C PRO A 406 44.92 24.15 -11.85
N GLY A 407 45.95 23.45 -12.28
CA GLY A 407 47.29 23.53 -11.68
C GLY A 407 47.54 22.56 -10.52
N GLY A 408 46.58 21.68 -10.20
CA GLY A 408 46.80 20.51 -9.35
C GLY A 408 46.53 20.69 -7.87
N LYS A 409 45.92 21.81 -7.43
CA LYS A 409 45.53 21.98 -6.02
C LYS A 409 44.24 21.22 -5.73
N ILE A 410 44.21 20.41 -4.68
CA ILE A 410 42.99 19.72 -4.23
C ILE A 410 42.02 20.78 -3.68
N GLY A 411 40.85 20.89 -4.31
CA GLY A 411 39.81 21.86 -3.96
C GLY A 411 38.73 21.30 -3.05
N GLN A 412 38.41 20.01 -3.17
CA GLN A 412 37.42 19.34 -2.32
C GLN A 412 37.63 17.83 -2.38
N ILE A 413 37.36 17.14 -1.25
CA ILE A 413 37.27 15.69 -1.16
C ILE A 413 36.03 15.33 -0.35
N GLU A 414 35.24 14.39 -0.84
CA GLU A 414 34.10 13.85 -0.10
C GLU A 414 34.07 12.32 -0.21
N HIS A 415 33.94 11.66 0.95
CA HIS A 415 34.00 10.21 1.12
C HIS A 415 32.64 9.63 1.54
N ASN A 416 32.45 8.33 1.33
CA ASN A 416 31.23 7.60 1.70
C ASN A 416 29.96 8.22 1.09
N ILE A 417 30.07 8.67 -0.16
CA ILE A 417 28.99 9.31 -0.90
C ILE A 417 27.93 8.25 -1.25
N SER A 418 26.66 8.57 -1.01
CA SER A 418 25.57 7.70 -1.46
C SER A 418 25.50 7.76 -2.99
N PRO A 419 25.25 6.65 -3.71
CA PRO A 419 25.04 6.68 -5.16
C PRO A 419 23.90 7.61 -5.62
N GLN A 420 23.19 8.22 -4.68
CA GLN A 420 21.92 8.91 -4.81
C GLN A 420 21.98 10.40 -4.47
N ASP A 421 23.15 10.99 -4.22
CA ASP A 421 23.29 12.44 -3.97
C ASP A 421 23.01 13.31 -5.22
N SER A 422 22.26 12.76 -6.20
CA SER A 422 21.54 13.51 -7.23
C SER A 422 20.25 12.81 -7.71
N ALA A 423 19.58 12.02 -6.86
CA ALA A 423 18.19 11.67 -7.14
C ALA A 423 17.33 12.93 -6.96
N SER A 424 17.00 13.60 -8.05
CA SER A 424 16.09 14.76 -8.05
C SER A 424 14.74 14.40 -8.67
N ALA A 425 13.72 15.15 -8.28
CA ALA A 425 12.41 15.18 -8.92
C ALA A 425 11.87 16.62 -8.85
N ASP A 426 11.06 17.03 -9.81
CA ASP A 426 10.37 18.33 -9.76
C ASP A 426 9.18 18.29 -8.78
N VAL A 427 8.63 17.10 -8.59
CA VAL A 427 7.57 16.81 -7.61
C VAL A 427 7.62 15.35 -7.19
N VAL A 428 7.46 15.11 -5.89
CA VAL A 428 7.31 13.77 -5.32
C VAL A 428 5.87 13.56 -4.84
N VAL A 429 5.18 12.58 -5.38
CA VAL A 429 3.86 12.14 -4.91
C VAL A 429 4.03 11.01 -3.90
N VAL A 430 3.62 11.25 -2.66
CA VAL A 430 3.72 10.28 -1.55
C VAL A 430 2.39 9.57 -1.38
N GLY A 431 2.39 8.27 -1.64
CA GLY A 431 1.22 7.38 -1.67
C GLY A 431 0.81 7.04 -3.10
N ALA A 432 0.69 5.76 -3.42
CA ALA A 432 0.31 5.18 -4.71
C ALA A 432 -1.04 4.44 -4.64
N GLY A 433 -1.95 4.93 -3.79
CA GLY A 433 -3.38 4.64 -3.94
C GLY A 433 -3.95 5.31 -5.19
N VAL A 434 -5.26 5.13 -5.45
CA VAL A 434 -5.90 5.71 -6.65
C VAL A 434 -5.67 7.21 -6.76
N ALA A 435 -5.75 7.95 -5.65
CA ALA A 435 -5.50 9.39 -5.64
C ALA A 435 -4.07 9.75 -6.07
N GLY A 436 -3.07 9.00 -5.60
CA GLY A 436 -1.67 9.24 -5.95
C GLY A 436 -1.32 8.84 -7.38
N CYS A 437 -1.86 7.73 -7.88
CA CYS A 437 -1.73 7.34 -9.29
C CYS A 437 -2.34 8.41 -10.21
N SER A 438 -3.51 8.93 -9.85
CA SER A 438 -4.18 10.03 -10.54
C SER A 438 -3.32 11.30 -10.53
N ALA A 439 -2.84 11.74 -9.35
CA ALA A 439 -1.94 12.88 -9.21
C ALA A 439 -0.72 12.74 -10.15
N PHE A 440 -0.05 11.61 -10.09
CA PHE A 440 1.11 11.30 -10.91
C PHE A 440 0.82 11.33 -12.41
N TYR A 441 -0.30 10.76 -12.85
CA TYR A 441 -0.75 10.78 -14.24
C TYR A 441 -0.98 12.20 -14.76
N HIS A 442 -1.70 13.03 -14.01
CA HIS A 442 -1.99 14.41 -14.43
C HIS A 442 -0.76 15.31 -14.35
N LEU A 443 0.13 15.10 -13.38
CA LEU A 443 1.42 15.78 -13.34
C LEU A 443 2.31 15.39 -14.53
N ALA A 444 2.38 14.11 -14.89
CA ALA A 444 3.14 13.65 -16.04
C ALA A 444 2.64 14.22 -17.39
N ARG A 445 1.34 14.47 -17.54
CA ARG A 445 0.77 15.15 -18.72
C ARG A 445 1.38 16.54 -18.96
N LEU A 446 1.94 17.16 -17.94
CA LEU A 446 2.54 18.49 -18.02
C LEU A 446 3.86 18.50 -18.80
N ASN A 447 4.55 17.36 -18.95
CA ASN A 447 5.77 17.28 -19.74
C ASN A 447 5.54 17.69 -21.22
N ALA A 448 4.31 17.62 -21.73
CA ALA A 448 3.95 18.13 -23.06
C ALA A 448 4.18 19.64 -23.22
N ARG A 449 4.08 20.41 -22.13
CA ARG A 449 4.31 21.87 -22.09
C ARG A 449 5.63 22.25 -21.41
N ASN A 450 6.18 21.36 -20.58
CA ASN A 450 7.45 21.54 -19.85
C ASN A 450 8.39 20.34 -20.10
N PRO A 451 9.07 20.27 -21.27
CA PRO A 451 9.98 19.16 -21.57
C PRO A 451 11.11 19.08 -20.54
N GLY A 452 11.30 17.91 -19.95
CA GLY A 452 12.29 17.71 -18.89
C GLY A 452 11.70 17.64 -17.48
N PHE A 453 10.39 17.81 -17.35
CA PHE A 453 9.68 17.64 -16.08
C PHE A 453 9.82 16.19 -15.58
N LYS A 454 10.11 16.01 -14.30
CA LYS A 454 10.40 14.74 -13.66
C LYS A 454 9.53 14.52 -12.43
N PRO A 455 8.31 13.97 -12.59
CA PRO A 455 7.49 13.54 -11.47
C PRO A 455 7.95 12.18 -10.94
N LEU A 456 7.86 11.98 -9.62
CA LEU A 456 8.20 10.74 -8.95
C LEU A 456 7.06 10.28 -8.04
N LEU A 457 6.51 9.09 -8.29
CA LEU A 457 5.52 8.46 -7.43
C LEU A 457 6.19 7.53 -6.43
N MET A 458 5.86 7.63 -5.15
CA MET A 458 6.45 6.82 -4.09
C MET A 458 5.40 6.13 -3.22
N ASP A 459 5.63 4.85 -2.88
CA ASP A 459 4.81 4.16 -1.87
C ASP A 459 5.59 3.05 -1.15
N ALA A 460 5.24 2.84 0.12
CA ALA A 460 5.76 1.76 0.97
C ALA A 460 5.17 0.38 0.63
N LEU A 461 4.29 0.27 -0.35
CA LEU A 461 3.66 -0.94 -0.84
C LEU A 461 3.52 -0.84 -2.38
N PRO A 462 3.22 -1.93 -3.08
CA PRO A 462 2.85 -1.85 -4.49
C PRO A 462 1.64 -0.92 -4.70
N PRO A 463 1.56 -0.22 -5.86
CA PRO A 463 0.42 0.64 -6.17
C PRO A 463 -0.93 -0.06 -6.01
N LEU A 464 -1.95 0.72 -5.66
CA LEU A 464 -3.31 0.27 -5.36
C LEU A 464 -3.45 -0.70 -4.16
N SER A 465 -2.54 -0.63 -3.20
CA SER A 465 -2.69 -1.35 -1.91
C SER A 465 -3.73 -0.68 -0.98
N LEU A 466 -4.02 -1.34 0.15
CA LEU A 466 -4.89 -0.85 1.24
C LEU A 466 -6.31 -0.50 0.76
N THR A 467 -6.84 0.69 1.10
CA THR A 467 -8.21 1.12 0.76
C THR A 467 -8.50 1.01 -0.74
N SER A 468 -7.52 1.29 -1.59
CA SER A 468 -7.68 1.24 -3.05
C SER A 468 -7.97 -0.17 -3.57
N ALA A 469 -7.46 -1.21 -2.90
CA ALA A 469 -7.74 -2.61 -3.24
C ALA A 469 -9.13 -3.08 -2.75
N ASN A 470 -9.75 -2.35 -1.82
CA ASN A 470 -10.87 -2.84 -1.02
C ASN A 470 -12.19 -2.08 -1.20
N GLY A 471 -12.27 -1.12 -2.12
CA GLY A 471 -13.51 -0.39 -2.41
C GLY A 471 -14.61 -1.22 -3.08
N SER A 472 -15.81 -0.64 -3.19
CA SER A 472 -16.95 -1.16 -3.98
C SER A 472 -16.76 -0.99 -5.50
N PHE A 473 -15.76 -0.20 -5.88
CA PHE A 473 -15.40 0.07 -7.27
C PHE A 473 -16.52 0.66 -8.11
N SER A 474 -17.33 1.50 -7.47
CA SER A 474 -18.51 2.11 -8.06
C SER A 474 -18.27 3.61 -8.31
N TYR A 475 -18.98 4.17 -9.28
CA TYR A 475 -18.98 5.61 -9.58
C TYR A 475 -20.41 6.10 -9.81
N ARG A 476 -20.66 7.39 -9.55
CA ARG A 476 -21.97 8.02 -9.76
C ARG A 476 -21.85 9.51 -10.02
N ASN A 477 -22.73 10.06 -10.85
CA ASN A 477 -23.03 11.50 -10.85
C ASN A 477 -24.27 11.85 -10.00
N TRP A 478 -24.75 10.89 -9.20
CA TRP A 478 -25.94 11.04 -8.36
C TRP A 478 -25.62 11.81 -7.08
N PHE A 479 -25.66 13.14 -7.13
CA PHE A 479 -25.51 14.03 -5.98
C PHE A 479 -26.65 15.06 -6.00
N PRO A 480 -27.85 14.65 -5.55
CA PRO A 480 -29.08 15.39 -5.77
C PRO A 480 -29.27 16.60 -4.84
N SER A 481 -28.44 16.78 -3.81
CA SER A 481 -28.52 17.94 -2.93
C SER A 481 -27.77 19.15 -3.51
N ASP A 482 -28.29 20.35 -3.30
CA ASP A 482 -27.63 21.60 -3.70
C ASP A 482 -26.30 21.78 -2.97
N ALA A 483 -26.24 21.33 -1.70
CA ALA A 483 -25.05 21.38 -0.87
C ALA A 483 -23.91 20.49 -1.43
N GLU A 484 -24.26 19.43 -2.17
CA GLU A 484 -23.30 18.51 -2.79
C GLU A 484 -22.81 19.00 -4.17
N THR A 485 -23.18 20.22 -4.60
CA THR A 485 -22.82 20.74 -5.93
C THR A 485 -21.33 20.66 -6.24
N PRO A 486 -20.39 21.08 -5.36
CA PRO A 486 -18.97 20.93 -5.63
C PRO A 486 -18.59 19.48 -5.93
N MET A 487 -19.04 18.53 -5.10
CA MET A 487 -18.77 17.11 -5.27
C MET A 487 -19.35 16.59 -6.59
N ARG A 488 -20.58 17.00 -6.95
CA ARG A 488 -21.22 16.65 -8.22
C ARG A 488 -20.37 17.08 -9.40
N GLU A 489 -19.88 18.32 -9.42
CA GLU A 489 -19.06 18.84 -10.51
C GLU A 489 -17.71 18.13 -10.60
N LEU A 490 -17.07 17.84 -9.46
CA LEU A 490 -15.82 17.07 -9.40
C LEU A 490 -15.99 15.69 -10.03
N VAL A 491 -17.01 14.94 -9.59
CA VAL A 491 -17.22 13.57 -10.09
C VAL A 491 -17.76 13.56 -11.52
N THR A 492 -18.59 14.53 -11.91
CA THR A 492 -19.08 14.67 -13.29
C THR A 492 -17.92 14.88 -14.26
N HIS A 493 -17.00 15.79 -13.94
CA HIS A 493 -15.81 16.01 -14.76
C HIS A 493 -14.94 14.76 -14.88
N SER A 494 -14.80 13.99 -13.79
CA SER A 494 -14.08 12.72 -13.79
C SER A 494 -14.77 11.67 -14.67
N ILE A 495 -16.10 11.60 -14.65
CA ILE A 495 -16.87 10.69 -15.50
C ILE A 495 -16.77 11.08 -16.98
N ASP A 496 -16.74 12.37 -17.30
CA ASP A 496 -16.50 12.85 -18.67
C ASP A 496 -15.16 12.33 -19.20
N GLU A 497 -14.10 12.46 -18.40
CA GLU A 497 -12.76 11.95 -18.77
C GLU A 497 -12.75 10.43 -18.93
N MET A 498 -13.34 9.70 -17.99
CA MET A 498 -13.43 8.23 -18.06
C MET A 498 -14.22 7.77 -19.31
N ASP A 499 -15.32 8.44 -19.65
CA ASP A 499 -16.10 8.14 -20.86
C ASP A 499 -15.30 8.36 -22.11
N ASP A 500 -14.58 9.48 -22.19
CA ASP A 500 -13.74 9.81 -23.32
C ASP A 500 -12.62 8.79 -23.53
N ILE A 501 -11.96 8.37 -22.45
CA ILE A 501 -10.95 7.32 -22.48
C ILE A 501 -11.59 6.01 -22.97
N CYS A 502 -12.71 5.58 -22.39
CA CYS A 502 -13.37 4.33 -22.73
C CYS A 502 -13.85 4.29 -24.18
N LYS A 503 -14.41 5.39 -24.71
CA LYS A 503 -14.80 5.52 -26.12
C LYS A 503 -13.60 5.38 -27.06
N LYS A 504 -12.46 5.99 -26.72
CA LYS A 504 -11.25 5.99 -27.56
C LYS A 504 -10.45 4.69 -27.48
N THR A 505 -10.63 3.91 -26.41
CA THR A 505 -9.76 2.75 -26.09
C THR A 505 -10.48 1.42 -26.04
N ASN A 506 -11.75 1.37 -26.47
CA ASN A 506 -12.59 0.18 -26.34
C ASN A 506 -12.67 -0.32 -24.88
N ASN A 507 -13.02 0.61 -23.97
CA ASN A 507 -13.23 0.37 -22.55
C ASN A 507 -11.98 -0.12 -21.78
N ALA A 508 -10.83 0.53 -21.96
CA ALA A 508 -9.59 0.16 -21.26
C ALA A 508 -9.71 0.22 -19.73
N LEU A 509 -10.60 1.07 -19.19
CA LEU A 509 -10.82 1.23 -17.74
C LEU A 509 -11.72 0.13 -17.14
N GLY A 510 -12.36 -0.69 -17.97
CA GLY A 510 -13.33 -1.69 -17.53
C GLY A 510 -14.56 -1.05 -16.88
N LEU A 511 -15.00 0.08 -17.43
CA LEU A 511 -16.20 0.79 -17.03
C LEU A 511 -17.45 -0.02 -17.44
N ASN A 512 -18.44 0.01 -16.57
CA ASN A 512 -19.80 -0.46 -16.82
C ASN A 512 -20.76 0.68 -16.47
N ARG A 513 -21.87 0.80 -17.21
CA ARG A 513 -22.90 1.83 -17.01
C ARG A 513 -24.30 1.21 -16.84
N ASN A 514 -24.39 0.17 -16.02
CA ASN A 514 -25.68 -0.46 -15.71
C ASN A 514 -26.52 0.36 -14.72
N GLY A 515 -26.00 1.46 -14.18
CA GLY A 515 -26.73 2.33 -13.27
C GLY A 515 -26.72 1.88 -11.81
N TYR A 516 -27.42 2.66 -10.98
CA TYR A 516 -27.72 2.40 -9.58
C TYR A 516 -29.23 2.29 -9.44
N LEU A 517 -29.70 1.31 -8.68
CA LEU A 517 -31.12 1.02 -8.51
C LEU A 517 -31.51 1.13 -7.04
N PHE A 518 -32.31 2.14 -6.70
CA PHE A 518 -32.83 2.36 -5.34
C PHE A 518 -34.24 1.77 -5.24
N VAL A 519 -34.39 0.69 -4.49
CA VAL A 519 -35.64 -0.06 -4.36
C VAL A 519 -36.36 0.32 -3.08
N THR A 520 -37.68 0.48 -3.12
CA THR A 520 -38.51 0.80 -1.95
C THR A 520 -39.88 0.12 -1.98
N ARG A 521 -40.38 -0.17 -0.78
CA ARG A 521 -41.73 -0.66 -0.47
C ARG A 521 -42.55 0.40 0.28
N ASP A 522 -42.03 1.61 0.41
CA ASP A 522 -42.63 2.74 1.11
C ASP A 522 -43.03 3.82 0.10
N GLU A 523 -44.33 4.08 0.01
CA GLU A 523 -44.90 5.10 -0.88
C GLU A 523 -44.35 6.50 -0.60
N ASN A 524 -44.04 6.84 0.65
CA ASN A 524 -43.48 8.16 0.99
C ASN A 524 -42.06 8.31 0.43
N LYS A 525 -41.30 7.22 0.37
CA LYS A 525 -39.94 7.23 -0.18
C LYS A 525 -39.94 7.37 -1.70
N MET A 526 -40.96 6.84 -2.38
CA MET A 526 -41.16 7.07 -3.81
C MET A 526 -41.30 8.56 -4.13
N GLU A 527 -42.06 9.32 -3.33
CA GLU A 527 -42.16 10.78 -3.52
C GLU A 527 -40.83 11.48 -3.25
N LYS A 528 -40.07 11.04 -2.24
CA LYS A 528 -38.71 11.53 -1.99
C LYS A 528 -37.78 11.26 -3.18
N PHE A 529 -37.86 10.09 -3.82
CA PHE A 529 -37.10 9.79 -5.04
C PHE A 529 -37.41 10.75 -6.18
N LYS A 530 -38.69 11.07 -6.41
CA LYS A 530 -39.08 12.07 -7.42
C LYS A 530 -38.48 13.43 -7.09
N GLN A 531 -38.53 13.87 -5.83
CA GLN A 531 -37.96 15.15 -5.41
C GLN A 531 -36.45 15.21 -5.63
N LEU A 532 -35.71 14.17 -5.23
CA LEU A 532 -34.25 14.10 -5.41
C LEU A 532 -33.87 14.07 -6.90
N ALA A 533 -34.58 13.29 -7.71
CA ALA A 533 -34.33 13.20 -9.14
C ALA A 533 -34.64 14.51 -9.87
N ASN A 534 -35.77 15.17 -9.55
CA ASN A 534 -36.08 16.49 -10.07
C ASN A 534 -35.04 17.52 -9.64
N ASN A 535 -34.50 17.41 -8.42
CA ASN A 535 -33.43 18.30 -7.99
C ASN A 535 -32.18 18.11 -8.86
N LEU A 536 -31.73 16.87 -9.02
CA LEU A 536 -30.59 16.55 -9.87
C LEU A 536 -30.79 17.02 -11.32
N GLU A 537 -31.99 16.87 -11.88
CA GLU A 537 -32.32 17.36 -13.23
C GLU A 537 -32.13 18.87 -13.37
N ARG A 538 -32.58 19.67 -12.39
CA ARG A 538 -32.39 21.13 -12.38
C ARG A 538 -30.92 21.55 -12.39
N HIS A 539 -30.06 20.68 -11.89
CA HIS A 539 -28.61 20.89 -11.85
C HIS A 539 -27.85 20.13 -12.95
N GLY A 540 -28.53 19.73 -14.03
CA GLY A 540 -27.88 19.17 -15.21
C GLY A 540 -27.51 17.69 -15.12
N GLY A 541 -27.94 16.95 -14.08
CA GLY A 541 -27.70 15.51 -13.97
C GLY A 541 -28.68 14.64 -14.76
N GLY A 542 -29.37 15.21 -15.76
CA GLY A 542 -30.25 14.53 -16.69
C GLY A 542 -31.71 14.41 -16.23
N LYS A 543 -32.60 14.12 -17.19
CA LYS A 543 -34.06 14.13 -17.00
C LYS A 543 -34.58 12.97 -16.14
N LEU A 544 -35.55 13.24 -15.27
CA LEU A 544 -36.40 12.23 -14.65
C LEU A 544 -37.46 11.71 -15.63
N ARG A 545 -37.54 10.40 -15.78
CA ARG A 545 -38.57 9.69 -16.54
C ARG A 545 -39.36 8.81 -15.58
N VAL A 546 -40.67 8.97 -15.55
CA VAL A 546 -41.54 8.18 -14.67
C VAL A 546 -42.29 7.17 -15.51
N HIS A 547 -42.22 5.90 -15.11
CA HIS A 547 -42.86 4.78 -15.80
C HIS A 547 -44.00 4.24 -14.93
N GLU A 548 -45.21 4.67 -15.24
CA GLU A 548 -46.44 4.37 -14.48
C GLU A 548 -46.96 2.96 -14.81
N PRO A 549 -47.69 2.27 -13.92
CA PRO A 549 -48.12 0.88 -14.14
C PRO A 549 -48.84 0.60 -15.48
N ASN A 550 -49.49 1.62 -16.05
CA ASN A 550 -50.24 1.50 -17.30
C ASN A 550 -49.38 1.58 -18.57
N ASP A 551 -48.12 2.00 -18.47
CA ASP A 551 -47.25 2.28 -19.62
C ASP A 551 -46.52 1.04 -20.16
N LYS A 552 -46.56 -0.07 -19.42
CA LYS A 552 -45.90 -1.35 -19.72
C LYS A 552 -44.42 -1.20 -20.10
N LEU A 553 -43.72 -0.23 -19.52
CA LEU A 553 -42.30 0.04 -19.76
C LEU A 553 -41.95 0.36 -21.23
N ASN A 554 -42.91 0.84 -22.04
CA ASN A 554 -42.70 1.07 -23.48
C ASN A 554 -41.55 2.05 -23.79
N SER A 555 -41.29 3.01 -22.91
CA SER A 555 -40.20 3.99 -23.04
C SER A 555 -38.96 3.65 -22.21
N TYR A 556 -38.99 2.58 -21.41
CA TYR A 556 -37.86 2.22 -20.55
C TYR A 556 -36.77 1.50 -21.35
N ARG A 557 -35.53 1.95 -21.19
CA ARG A 557 -34.35 1.30 -21.78
C ARG A 557 -33.69 0.38 -20.77
N PHE A 558 -33.78 -0.93 -21.00
CA PHE A 558 -33.18 -1.95 -20.12
C PHE A 558 -31.66 -1.86 -20.09
N SER A 559 -31.04 -2.27 -18.97
CA SER A 559 -29.58 -2.40 -18.86
C SER A 559 -29.07 -3.52 -19.76
N THR A 560 -27.95 -3.27 -20.42
CA THR A 560 -27.33 -4.17 -21.40
C THR A 560 -25.84 -4.29 -21.10
N ASP A 561 -25.17 -5.33 -21.64
CA ASP A 561 -23.71 -5.44 -21.51
C ASP A 561 -22.98 -4.30 -22.27
N GLU A 562 -23.63 -3.71 -23.29
CA GLU A 562 -23.14 -2.53 -23.99
C GLU A 562 -23.38 -1.23 -23.20
N MET A 563 -22.38 -0.35 -23.18
CA MET A 563 -22.48 0.96 -22.51
C MET A 563 -23.39 1.93 -23.29
N GLN A 564 -24.44 2.39 -22.63
CA GLN A 564 -25.40 3.35 -23.16
C GLN A 564 -24.96 4.78 -22.82
N TYR A 565 -24.00 5.33 -23.58
CA TYR A 565 -23.44 6.66 -23.32
C TYR A 565 -24.43 7.81 -23.50
N ASP A 566 -25.48 7.61 -24.28
CA ASP A 566 -26.52 8.59 -24.57
C ASP A 566 -27.63 8.64 -23.50
N LEU A 567 -27.57 7.76 -22.51
CA LEU A 567 -28.61 7.61 -21.50
C LEU A 567 -28.15 8.16 -20.13
N ASP A 568 -28.68 9.32 -19.77
CA ASP A 568 -28.43 10.04 -18.52
C ASP A 568 -29.73 10.25 -17.71
N GLY A 569 -29.65 10.88 -16.54
CA GLY A 569 -30.79 11.12 -15.66
C GLY A 569 -31.22 9.88 -14.91
N SER A 570 -32.52 9.77 -14.67
CA SER A 570 -33.09 8.69 -13.87
C SER A 570 -34.45 8.22 -14.40
N ASP A 571 -34.74 6.95 -14.15
CA ASP A 571 -36.00 6.30 -14.47
C ASP A 571 -36.65 5.82 -13.17
N LEU A 572 -37.82 6.36 -12.83
CA LEU A 572 -38.62 5.87 -11.71
C LEU A 572 -39.65 4.86 -12.22
N LEU A 573 -39.47 3.60 -11.86
CA LEU A 573 -40.41 2.52 -12.14
C LEU A 573 -41.45 2.45 -11.03
N VAL A 574 -42.72 2.65 -11.36
CA VAL A 574 -43.83 2.65 -10.39
C VAL A 574 -44.63 1.37 -10.55
N GLY A 575 -44.85 0.67 -9.44
CA GLY A 575 -45.64 -0.56 -9.35
C GLY A 575 -44.80 -1.84 -9.41
N ILE A 576 -45.25 -2.85 -8.67
CA ILE A 576 -44.60 -4.17 -8.55
C ILE A 576 -44.40 -4.83 -9.92
N ASP A 577 -45.39 -4.73 -10.81
CA ASP A 577 -45.34 -5.33 -12.15
C ASP A 577 -44.23 -4.69 -13.01
N ASN A 578 -44.10 -3.37 -12.98
CA ASN A 578 -43.05 -2.64 -13.71
C ASN A 578 -41.66 -2.96 -13.12
N VAL A 579 -41.52 -2.97 -11.80
CA VAL A 579 -40.24 -3.34 -11.15
C VAL A 579 -39.84 -4.78 -11.51
N THR A 580 -40.80 -5.71 -11.46
CA THR A 580 -40.57 -7.14 -11.76
C THR A 580 -40.27 -7.37 -13.24
N ALA A 581 -40.97 -6.68 -14.14
CA ALA A 581 -40.72 -6.77 -15.57
C ALA A 581 -39.34 -6.22 -15.95
N ALA A 582 -38.91 -5.13 -15.31
CA ALA A 582 -37.58 -4.55 -15.52
C ALA A 582 -36.46 -5.39 -14.90
N PHE A 583 -36.70 -5.93 -13.70
CA PHE A 583 -35.72 -6.66 -12.89
C PHE A 583 -36.34 -7.93 -12.31
N PRO A 584 -36.36 -9.04 -13.06
CA PRO A 584 -36.99 -10.29 -12.63
C PRO A 584 -36.47 -10.86 -11.31
N SER A 585 -35.22 -10.56 -10.94
CA SER A 585 -34.63 -10.92 -9.64
C SER A 585 -35.36 -10.30 -8.45
N LEU A 586 -36.15 -9.25 -8.65
CA LEU A 586 -36.91 -8.55 -7.61
C LEU A 586 -38.38 -9.00 -7.52
N LYS A 587 -38.80 -10.04 -8.26
CA LYS A 587 -40.22 -10.46 -8.33
C LYS A 587 -40.90 -10.70 -6.97
N ASP A 588 -40.14 -11.19 -5.99
CA ASP A 588 -40.64 -11.55 -4.65
C ASP A 588 -40.30 -10.47 -3.60
N SER A 589 -39.75 -9.33 -4.02
CA SER A 589 -39.33 -8.23 -3.12
C SER A 589 -40.48 -7.37 -2.59
N ASN A 590 -41.67 -7.48 -3.22
CA ASN A 590 -42.82 -6.59 -3.03
C ASN A 590 -42.50 -5.09 -3.21
N ALA A 591 -41.47 -4.77 -3.99
CA ALA A 591 -41.08 -3.38 -4.25
C ALA A 591 -42.19 -2.60 -4.97
N LEU A 592 -42.63 -1.51 -4.35
CA LEU A 592 -43.65 -0.62 -4.91
C LEU A 592 -43.05 0.33 -5.96
N ALA A 593 -41.76 0.66 -5.83
CA ALA A 593 -41.06 1.48 -6.80
C ALA A 593 -39.56 1.18 -6.84
N ALA A 594 -38.93 1.50 -7.96
CA ALA A 594 -37.47 1.48 -8.09
C ALA A 594 -36.97 2.69 -8.90
N LEU A 595 -36.07 3.48 -8.31
CA LEU A 595 -35.40 4.60 -8.99
C LEU A 595 -34.09 4.10 -9.59
N HIS A 596 -34.01 4.04 -10.91
CA HIS A 596 -32.85 3.64 -11.67
C HIS A 596 -32.10 4.87 -12.19
N VAL A 597 -30.99 5.21 -11.55
CA VAL A 597 -30.08 6.27 -11.98
C VAL A 597 -29.15 5.74 -13.07
N ARG A 598 -29.00 6.47 -14.18
CA ARG A 598 -28.39 5.92 -15.40
C ARG A 598 -26.90 6.16 -15.54
N ARG A 599 -26.43 7.39 -15.28
CA ARG A 599 -25.01 7.77 -15.47
C ARG A 599 -24.15 7.42 -14.25
N CYS A 600 -24.18 6.14 -13.90
CA CYS A 600 -23.43 5.56 -12.81
C CYS A 600 -23.20 4.06 -13.06
N GLY A 601 -22.36 3.43 -12.26
CA GLY A 601 -22.06 2.01 -12.41
C GLY A 601 -20.80 1.61 -11.69
N SER A 602 -20.01 0.74 -12.31
CA SER A 602 -18.77 0.23 -11.74
C SER A 602 -17.60 0.33 -12.70
N LEU A 603 -16.39 0.27 -12.15
CA LEU A 603 -15.15 0.24 -12.91
C LEU A 603 -14.16 -0.73 -12.29
N ASN A 604 -13.03 -0.96 -12.96
CA ASN A 604 -11.95 -1.77 -12.42
C ASN A 604 -10.79 -0.86 -11.99
N PRO A 605 -10.50 -0.73 -10.67
CA PRO A 605 -9.47 0.19 -10.20
C PRO A 605 -8.08 -0.18 -10.71
N VAL A 606 -7.79 -1.48 -10.86
CA VAL A 606 -6.50 -1.96 -11.38
C VAL A 606 -6.32 -1.56 -12.84
N LYS A 607 -7.39 -1.63 -13.63
CA LYS A 607 -7.35 -1.15 -15.03
C LYS A 607 -7.17 0.37 -15.09
N VAL A 608 -7.81 1.13 -14.20
CA VAL A 608 -7.62 2.58 -14.10
C VAL A 608 -6.17 2.93 -13.78
N ALA A 609 -5.60 2.40 -12.70
CA ALA A 609 -4.22 2.74 -12.36
C ALA A 609 -3.22 2.23 -13.40
N ASN A 610 -3.44 1.05 -14.00
CA ASN A 610 -2.59 0.59 -15.09
C ASN A 610 -2.65 1.52 -16.30
N TYR A 611 -3.83 2.05 -16.63
CA TYR A 611 -3.96 3.05 -17.69
C TYR A 611 -3.19 4.32 -17.32
N GLU A 612 -3.42 4.87 -16.12
CA GLU A 612 -2.80 6.08 -15.60
C GLU A 612 -1.27 5.96 -15.52
N LEU A 613 -0.73 4.91 -14.90
CA LEU A 613 0.71 4.68 -14.74
C LEU A 613 1.42 4.50 -16.10
N ASN A 614 0.83 3.73 -17.02
CA ASN A 614 1.42 3.55 -18.35
C ASN A 614 1.40 4.85 -19.15
N LYS A 615 0.29 5.60 -19.08
CA LYS A 615 0.19 6.88 -19.77
C LYS A 615 1.06 7.96 -19.14
N ALA A 616 1.29 7.94 -17.83
CA ALA A 616 2.24 8.84 -17.19
C ALA A 616 3.64 8.69 -17.81
N ILE A 617 4.12 7.46 -17.99
CA ILE A 617 5.41 7.17 -18.63
C ILE A 617 5.42 7.56 -20.12
N GLU A 618 4.29 7.38 -20.82
CA GLU A 618 4.16 7.80 -22.22
C GLU A 618 4.23 9.33 -22.38
N TYR A 619 3.54 10.06 -21.49
CA TYR A 619 3.54 11.53 -21.50
C TYR A 619 4.87 12.10 -21.02
N CYS A 620 5.52 11.42 -20.08
CA CYS A 620 6.74 11.86 -19.43
C CYS A 620 7.70 10.68 -19.29
N PRO A 621 8.65 10.49 -20.22
CA PRO A 621 9.62 9.40 -20.15
C PRO A 621 10.54 9.41 -18.91
N GLN A 622 10.63 10.55 -18.22
CA GLN A 622 11.35 10.71 -16.95
C GLN A 622 10.48 10.43 -15.72
N ALA A 623 9.20 10.11 -15.90
CA ALA A 623 8.32 9.78 -14.79
C ALA A 623 8.75 8.45 -14.15
N GLU A 624 8.96 8.47 -12.84
CA GLU A 624 9.50 7.34 -12.09
C GLU A 624 8.52 6.87 -11.01
N VAL A 625 8.56 5.57 -10.70
CA VAL A 625 7.84 4.98 -9.57
C VAL A 625 8.86 4.30 -8.67
N LEU A 626 8.88 4.67 -7.40
CA LEU A 626 9.79 4.13 -6.40
C LEU A 626 9.01 3.47 -5.27
N GLN A 627 9.41 2.26 -4.92
CA GLN A 627 8.86 1.58 -3.76
C GLN A 627 9.77 1.83 -2.55
N GLY A 628 9.28 2.55 -1.54
CA GLY A 628 10.03 2.95 -0.35
C GLY A 628 9.15 3.68 0.67
N THR A 629 9.56 3.67 1.93
CA THR A 629 8.80 4.35 3.00
C THR A 629 9.37 5.73 3.23
N VAL A 630 8.58 6.78 3.03
CA VAL A 630 8.97 8.13 3.45
C VAL A 630 9.14 8.17 4.95
N THR A 631 10.30 8.62 5.40
CA THR A 631 10.66 8.71 6.82
C THR A 631 10.83 10.15 7.28
N ASP A 632 11.18 11.06 6.38
CA ASP A 632 11.42 12.46 6.72
C ASP A 632 11.33 13.41 5.52
N PHE A 633 11.30 14.70 5.80
CA PHE A 633 11.37 15.77 4.80
C PHE A 633 12.48 16.77 5.15
N SER A 634 13.10 17.38 4.15
CA SER A 634 14.07 18.46 4.33
C SER A 634 13.52 19.77 3.76
N ALA A 635 13.99 20.90 4.30
CA ALA A 635 13.59 22.23 3.87
C ALA A 635 14.77 23.20 3.79
N ILE A 636 14.75 24.08 2.80
CA ILE A 636 15.70 25.18 2.63
C ILE A 636 14.91 26.46 2.38
N GLY A 637 15.21 27.52 3.14
CA GLY A 637 14.58 28.84 2.93
C GLY A 637 13.05 28.83 3.11
N GLY A 638 12.52 27.99 4.01
CA GLY A 638 11.08 27.88 4.26
C GLY A 638 10.29 27.13 3.19
N ASN A 639 10.97 26.43 2.28
CA ASN A 639 10.36 25.57 1.26
C ASN A 639 10.91 24.16 1.39
N VAL A 640 10.11 23.17 1.00
CA VAL A 640 10.58 21.78 0.85
C VAL A 640 11.77 21.75 -0.09
N SER A 641 12.80 21.00 0.29
CA SER A 641 14.00 20.76 -0.52
C SER A 641 14.23 19.28 -0.82
N GLY A 642 13.58 18.37 -0.08
CA GLY A 642 13.75 16.95 -0.31
C GLY A 642 12.89 16.02 0.55
N VAL A 643 12.93 14.75 0.19
CA VAL A 643 12.24 13.65 0.86
C VAL A 643 13.24 12.55 1.21
N LYS A 644 13.22 12.09 2.46
CA LYS A 644 14.01 10.96 2.93
C LYS A 644 13.19 9.69 2.88
N VAL A 645 13.74 8.64 2.27
CA VAL A 645 13.04 7.40 1.94
C VAL A 645 13.84 6.20 2.44
N ALA A 646 13.24 5.41 3.32
CA ALA A 646 13.76 4.11 3.71
C ALA A 646 13.44 3.06 2.64
N MET A 647 14.48 2.48 2.06
CA MET A 647 14.40 1.45 1.03
C MET A 647 14.35 0.04 1.66
N TYR A 648 13.79 -0.94 0.95
CA TYR A 648 13.65 -2.32 1.47
C TYR A 648 14.98 -3.03 1.73
N ASN A 649 16.04 -2.61 1.06
CA ASN A 649 17.39 -3.11 1.26
C ASN A 649 18.05 -2.54 2.54
N GLY A 650 17.34 -1.71 3.30
CA GLY A 650 17.84 -1.06 4.52
C GLY A 650 18.62 0.23 4.26
N GLU A 651 18.82 0.62 2.99
CA GLU A 651 19.41 1.89 2.64
C GLU A 651 18.42 3.03 2.85
N THR A 652 18.96 4.24 2.99
CA THR A 652 18.17 5.46 2.98
C THR A 652 18.52 6.26 1.73
N LEU A 653 17.50 6.58 0.96
CA LEU A 653 17.57 7.43 -0.21
C LEU A 653 17.12 8.84 0.16
N GLU A 654 17.85 9.85 -0.27
CA GLU A 654 17.39 11.24 -0.22
C GLU A 654 17.06 11.69 -1.65
N VAL A 655 15.85 12.24 -1.83
CA VAL A 655 15.40 12.78 -3.11
C VAL A 655 15.23 14.27 -3.00
N ALA A 656 16.04 15.03 -3.74
CA ALA A 656 15.89 16.48 -3.84
C ALA A 656 14.62 16.82 -4.62
N THR A 657 13.75 17.65 -4.05
CA THR A 657 12.53 18.11 -4.72
C THR A 657 12.06 19.43 -4.14
N PRO A 658 11.59 20.37 -4.98
CA PRO A 658 10.94 21.60 -4.50
C PRO A 658 9.49 21.38 -4.08
N ASN A 659 8.87 20.27 -4.51
CA ASN A 659 7.44 20.00 -4.28
C ASN A 659 7.16 18.58 -3.79
N VAL A 660 6.20 18.44 -2.88
CA VAL A 660 5.67 17.17 -2.40
C VAL A 660 4.14 17.18 -2.40
N VAL A 661 3.54 16.07 -2.82
CA VAL A 661 2.10 15.84 -2.78
C VAL A 661 1.81 14.74 -1.76
N PHE A 662 0.94 15.00 -0.79
CA PHE A 662 0.46 14.00 0.15
C PHE A 662 -0.84 13.36 -0.36
N ALA A 663 -0.71 12.10 -0.78
CA ALA A 663 -1.81 11.22 -1.21
C ALA A 663 -1.84 9.93 -0.38
N THR A 664 -1.56 10.04 0.92
CA THR A 664 -1.30 8.91 1.84
C THR A 664 -2.55 8.31 2.48
N GLY A 665 -3.74 8.73 2.05
CA GLY A 665 -5.01 8.14 2.48
C GLY A 665 -5.20 8.17 4.01
N PRO A 666 -5.53 7.04 4.67
CA PRO A 666 -5.70 7.00 6.13
C PRO A 666 -4.42 7.28 6.94
N LEU A 667 -3.25 7.34 6.28
CA LEU A 667 -1.98 7.68 6.92
C LEU A 667 -1.65 9.19 6.83
N PHE A 668 -2.57 10.00 6.32
CA PHE A 668 -2.38 11.45 6.15
C PHE A 668 -1.88 12.16 7.40
N GLU A 669 -2.52 11.95 8.55
CA GLU A 669 -2.10 12.59 9.81
C GLU A 669 -0.65 12.21 10.19
N ARG A 670 -0.29 10.94 9.99
CA ARG A 670 1.07 10.46 10.26
C ARG A 670 2.11 11.11 9.35
N THR A 671 1.75 11.37 8.09
CA THR A 671 2.62 12.09 7.14
C THR A 671 2.75 13.56 7.52
N LEU A 672 1.63 14.22 7.86
CA LEU A 672 1.63 15.62 8.31
C LEU A 672 2.42 15.80 9.62
N ASP A 673 2.34 14.84 10.54
CA ASP A 673 3.08 14.83 11.80
C ASP A 673 4.61 14.80 11.60
N MET A 674 5.11 14.29 10.48
CA MET A 674 6.54 14.35 10.15
C MET A 674 6.99 15.81 9.98
N LEU A 675 6.19 16.63 9.29
CA LEU A 675 6.45 18.07 9.16
C LEU A 675 6.31 18.80 10.51
N LYS A 676 5.25 18.49 11.28
CA LYS A 676 5.00 19.13 12.59
C LYS A 676 6.14 18.92 13.58
N LYS A 677 6.72 17.71 13.63
CA LYS A 677 7.85 17.38 14.53
C LYS A 677 9.11 18.18 14.25
N GLN A 678 9.27 18.68 13.03
CA GLN A 678 10.38 19.54 12.62
C GLN A 678 9.99 21.03 12.59
N GLU A 679 8.85 21.40 13.18
CA GLU A 679 8.33 22.78 13.15
C GLU A 679 8.09 23.33 11.72
N MET A 680 7.94 22.44 10.73
CA MET A 680 7.69 22.78 9.32
C MET A 680 6.20 22.93 8.99
N SER A 681 5.31 22.68 9.96
CA SER A 681 3.87 22.82 9.79
C SER A 681 3.19 23.07 11.13
N SER A 682 2.23 24.00 11.14
CA SER A 682 1.21 24.15 12.19
C SER A 682 -0.19 23.80 11.68
N TYR A 683 -0.30 23.34 10.43
CA TYR A 683 -1.58 23.01 9.80
C TYR A 683 -2.32 21.96 10.59
N ASN A 684 -3.60 22.21 10.85
CA ASN A 684 -4.47 21.29 11.54
C ASN A 684 -5.79 21.19 10.81
N VAL A 685 -6.20 19.97 10.51
CA VAL A 685 -7.47 19.70 9.83
C VAL A 685 -8.11 18.48 10.49
N PRO A 686 -9.39 18.57 10.90
CA PRO A 686 -10.08 17.45 11.52
C PRO A 686 -10.38 16.38 10.46
N ILE A 687 -9.67 15.26 10.55
CA ILE A 687 -9.88 14.08 9.72
C ILE A 687 -10.42 12.95 10.58
N ILE A 688 -11.44 12.27 10.07
CA ILE A 688 -11.98 11.05 10.66
C ILE A 688 -11.75 9.88 9.69
N ASN A 689 -11.58 8.69 10.25
CA ASN A 689 -11.54 7.46 9.48
C ASN A 689 -12.75 6.61 9.84
N GLU A 690 -13.49 6.15 8.84
CA GLU A 690 -14.58 5.18 9.01
C GLU A 690 -14.13 3.85 8.42
N LEU A 691 -14.33 2.74 9.11
CA LEU A 691 -14.06 1.40 8.57
C LEU A 691 -15.20 1.01 7.64
N HIS A 692 -14.90 0.76 6.37
CA HIS A 692 -15.88 0.31 5.38
C HIS A 692 -15.53 -1.10 4.90
N CYS A 693 -16.48 -2.01 5.07
CA CYS A 693 -16.35 -3.42 4.71
C CYS A 693 -17.08 -3.75 3.41
N ARG A 694 -16.59 -4.78 2.70
CA ARG A 694 -17.29 -5.44 1.61
C ARG A 694 -17.30 -6.94 1.81
N ALA A 695 -18.41 -7.55 1.43
CA ALA A 695 -18.61 -8.99 1.37
C ALA A 695 -18.52 -9.45 -0.08
N ILE A 696 -17.83 -10.56 -0.32
CA ILE A 696 -17.85 -11.32 -1.56
C ILE A 696 -18.45 -12.69 -1.25
N VAL A 697 -19.43 -13.09 -2.04
CA VAL A 697 -20.20 -14.33 -1.86
C VAL A 697 -20.45 -14.96 -3.23
N ASP A 698 -20.40 -16.29 -3.32
CA ASP A 698 -20.72 -17.01 -4.56
C ASP A 698 -22.23 -16.92 -4.85
N ASP A 699 -22.59 -16.44 -6.04
CA ASP A 699 -23.97 -16.32 -6.53
C ASP A 699 -24.33 -17.58 -7.34
N VAL A 700 -24.38 -18.71 -6.63
CA VAL A 700 -24.54 -20.06 -7.21
C VAL A 700 -25.87 -20.27 -7.94
N ASP A 701 -26.88 -19.46 -7.60
CA ASP A 701 -28.21 -19.53 -8.24
C ASP A 701 -28.38 -18.46 -9.32
N HIS A 702 -27.34 -17.67 -9.60
CA HIS A 702 -27.33 -16.58 -10.58
C HIS A 702 -28.47 -15.57 -10.32
N VAL A 703 -28.65 -15.22 -9.05
CA VAL A 703 -29.68 -14.27 -8.63
C VAL A 703 -29.46 -12.90 -9.25
N LEU A 704 -28.19 -12.49 -9.41
CA LEU A 704 -27.82 -11.21 -9.98
C LEU A 704 -27.26 -11.41 -11.40
N PRO A 705 -28.04 -11.08 -12.46
CA PRO A 705 -27.52 -11.11 -13.83
C PRO A 705 -26.40 -10.08 -14.03
N SER A 706 -25.50 -10.28 -15.00
CA SER A 706 -24.36 -9.37 -15.28
C SER A 706 -24.79 -7.92 -15.55
N THR A 707 -25.99 -7.73 -16.07
CA THR A 707 -26.58 -6.42 -16.38
C THR A 707 -27.27 -5.75 -15.19
N MET A 708 -27.36 -6.42 -14.03
CA MET A 708 -27.99 -5.86 -12.84
C MET A 708 -27.26 -4.58 -12.40
N PRO A 709 -27.99 -3.47 -12.19
CA PRO A 709 -27.44 -2.26 -11.58
C PRO A 709 -26.89 -2.52 -10.18
N LEU A 710 -26.07 -1.59 -9.65
CA LEU A 710 -25.79 -1.59 -8.21
C LEU A 710 -27.10 -1.32 -7.47
N THR A 711 -27.60 -2.31 -6.73
CA THR A 711 -28.97 -2.29 -6.22
C THR A 711 -28.98 -2.08 -4.72
N PHE A 712 -29.73 -1.09 -4.25
CA PHE A 712 -29.88 -0.68 -2.87
C PHE A 712 -31.28 -1.00 -2.37
N ASP A 713 -31.36 -1.62 -1.18
CA ASP A 713 -32.58 -1.64 -0.41
C ASP A 713 -32.69 -0.33 0.38
N SER A 714 -33.59 0.56 -0.05
CA SER A 714 -33.66 1.92 0.50
C SER A 714 -34.50 2.01 1.77
N ASP A 715 -35.15 0.92 2.19
CA ASP A 715 -36.02 0.91 3.35
C ASP A 715 -35.27 0.60 4.64
N PRO A 716 -35.62 1.24 5.78
CA PRO A 716 -35.11 0.82 7.08
C PRO A 716 -35.25 -0.69 7.25
N MET A 717 -34.17 -1.38 7.60
CA MET A 717 -34.21 -2.84 7.76
C MET A 717 -34.91 -3.23 9.07
N GLY A 718 -34.65 -2.49 10.14
CA GLY A 718 -35.05 -2.91 11.48
C GLY A 718 -34.21 -4.13 11.89
N LYS A 719 -34.85 -5.17 12.43
CA LYS A 719 -34.13 -6.38 12.87
C LYS A 719 -33.95 -7.37 11.72
N LEU A 720 -32.79 -8.03 11.68
CA LEU A 720 -32.53 -9.11 10.74
C LEU A 720 -33.47 -10.30 11.00
N GLU A 721 -33.83 -11.01 9.93
CA GLU A 721 -34.52 -12.30 10.03
C GLU A 721 -33.52 -13.37 10.51
N ILE A 722 -33.78 -13.91 11.69
CA ILE A 722 -32.91 -14.87 12.39
C ILE A 722 -33.82 -15.96 12.97
N SER A 723 -33.50 -17.22 12.69
CA SER A 723 -34.23 -18.39 13.23
C SER A 723 -34.08 -18.48 14.76
N ASP A 724 -34.96 -19.21 15.44
CA ASP A 724 -34.84 -19.37 16.89
C ASP A 724 -33.54 -20.11 17.27
N ASP A 725 -33.11 -21.07 16.47
CA ASP A 725 -31.85 -21.80 16.66
C ASP A 725 -30.64 -20.87 16.48
N ASP A 726 -30.58 -20.11 15.39
CA ASP A 726 -29.51 -19.11 15.14
C ASP A 726 -29.51 -18.05 16.25
N ARG A 727 -30.69 -17.63 16.71
CA ARG A 727 -30.83 -16.63 17.78
C ARG A 727 -30.25 -17.16 19.09
N ASN A 728 -30.51 -18.42 19.44
CA ASN A 728 -29.94 -19.04 20.63
C ASN A 728 -28.42 -19.14 20.53
N GLU A 729 -27.88 -19.52 19.36
CA GLU A 729 -26.43 -19.54 19.11
C GLU A 729 -25.81 -18.14 19.26
N ILE A 730 -26.38 -17.12 18.59
CA ILE A 730 -25.92 -15.73 18.66
C ILE A 730 -25.98 -15.19 20.10
N MET A 731 -27.01 -15.53 20.88
CA MET A 731 -27.10 -15.10 22.28
C MET A 731 -25.99 -15.66 23.17
N THR A 732 -25.37 -16.78 22.79
CA THR A 732 -24.23 -17.35 23.51
C THR A 732 -22.88 -16.80 23.06
N ASP A 733 -22.80 -16.19 21.87
CA ASP A 733 -21.61 -15.51 21.35
C ASP A 733 -21.71 -13.99 21.52
N THR A 734 -21.02 -13.45 22.53
CA THR A 734 -21.02 -12.01 22.80
C THR A 734 -20.47 -11.18 21.64
N SER A 735 -19.65 -11.77 20.76
CA SER A 735 -19.16 -11.09 19.57
C SER A 735 -20.26 -10.87 18.53
N ALA A 736 -21.28 -11.74 18.49
CA ALA A 736 -22.37 -11.73 17.51
C ALA A 736 -23.58 -10.86 17.92
N THR A 737 -23.54 -10.24 19.10
CA THR A 737 -24.68 -9.50 19.67
C THR A 737 -25.21 -8.40 18.74
N ARG A 738 -24.34 -7.76 17.95
CA ARG A 738 -24.74 -6.74 16.95
C ARG A 738 -25.76 -7.26 15.92
N MET A 739 -25.80 -8.56 15.63
CA MET A 739 -26.79 -9.15 14.71
C MET A 739 -28.23 -9.08 15.24
N LEU A 740 -28.42 -8.91 16.56
CA LEU A 740 -29.73 -8.84 17.20
C LEU A 740 -30.29 -7.42 17.28
N GLU A 741 -29.49 -6.42 16.94
CA GLU A 741 -29.84 -5.01 16.97
C GLU A 741 -30.62 -4.57 15.71
N GLU A 742 -30.96 -3.29 15.65
CA GLU A 742 -31.59 -2.68 14.48
C GLU A 742 -30.55 -2.22 13.46
N TYR A 743 -30.94 -2.34 12.19
CA TYR A 743 -30.15 -2.00 11.03
C TYR A 743 -30.86 -0.92 10.20
N PRO A 744 -30.09 0.06 9.67
CA PRO A 744 -30.63 1.08 8.78
C PRO A 744 -30.97 0.48 7.41
N GLY A 745 -31.53 1.30 6.52
CA GLY A 745 -31.57 0.95 5.09
C GLY A 745 -30.17 1.04 4.47
N GLY A 746 -30.09 0.80 3.16
CA GLY A 746 -28.88 1.04 2.38
C GLY A 746 -27.96 -0.17 2.19
N VAL A 747 -28.39 -1.39 2.57
CA VAL A 747 -27.68 -2.59 2.12
C VAL A 747 -27.72 -2.64 0.59
N HIS A 748 -26.57 -2.87 -0.03
CA HIS A 748 -26.48 -2.85 -1.48
C HIS A 748 -25.57 -3.92 -2.04
N VAL A 749 -25.89 -4.35 -3.25
CA VAL A 749 -25.22 -5.46 -3.92
C VAL A 749 -25.11 -5.24 -5.42
N ARG A 750 -24.07 -5.80 -6.03
CA ARG A 750 -23.93 -5.90 -7.47
C ARG A 750 -23.33 -7.24 -7.90
N PRO A 751 -23.52 -7.63 -9.16
CA PRO A 751 -22.73 -8.69 -9.78
C PRO A 751 -21.25 -8.38 -9.71
N TYR A 752 -20.46 -9.41 -9.47
CA TYR A 752 -19.02 -9.39 -9.41
C TYR A 752 -18.43 -10.57 -10.20
N LYS A 753 -17.12 -10.53 -10.45
CA LYS A 753 -16.43 -11.51 -11.32
C LYS A 753 -16.68 -12.95 -10.88
N ASP A 754 -16.64 -13.88 -11.84
CA ASP A 754 -16.66 -15.33 -11.62
C ASP A 754 -17.91 -15.84 -10.89
N ASN A 755 -19.10 -15.34 -11.29
CA ASN A 755 -20.40 -15.68 -10.68
C ASN A 755 -20.45 -15.40 -9.18
N LYS A 756 -19.89 -14.26 -8.77
CA LYS A 756 -19.94 -13.79 -7.38
C LYS A 756 -20.81 -12.55 -7.30
N MET A 757 -21.28 -12.27 -6.10
CA MET A 757 -21.84 -10.98 -5.76
C MET A 757 -20.92 -10.25 -4.80
N MET A 758 -20.95 -8.93 -4.87
CA MET A 758 -20.29 -8.06 -3.92
C MET A 758 -21.33 -7.21 -3.21
N ALA A 759 -21.37 -7.32 -1.89
CA ALA A 759 -22.30 -6.60 -1.04
C ALA A 759 -21.55 -5.67 -0.08
N VAL A 760 -22.16 -4.52 0.22
CA VAL A 760 -21.67 -3.52 1.16
C VAL A 760 -22.86 -3.00 1.94
N TRP A 761 -22.62 -2.66 3.21
CA TRP A 761 -23.63 -2.07 4.07
C TRP A 761 -22.96 -1.19 5.11
N THR A 762 -23.33 0.07 5.15
CA THR A 762 -22.73 1.10 6.00
C THR A 762 -23.53 1.29 7.28
N TYR A 763 -23.68 0.22 8.07
CA TYR A 763 -24.38 0.29 9.38
C TYR A 763 -23.42 0.55 10.55
N ASP A 764 -22.12 0.58 10.27
CA ASP A 764 -20.97 0.69 11.18
C ASP A 764 -20.04 1.84 10.76
N ILE A 765 -20.60 3.05 10.68
CA ILE A 765 -19.90 4.26 10.20
C ILE A 765 -19.26 5.11 11.31
N GLU A 766 -19.08 4.52 12.49
CA GLU A 766 -18.47 5.24 13.61
C GLU A 766 -16.99 5.58 13.30
N PRO A 767 -16.53 6.80 13.63
CA PRO A 767 -15.13 7.15 13.51
C PRO A 767 -14.24 6.22 14.35
N VAL A 768 -13.22 5.65 13.72
CA VAL A 768 -12.25 4.75 14.35
C VAL A 768 -10.82 5.13 13.94
N PRO A 769 -9.81 4.91 14.80
CA PRO A 769 -8.42 5.01 14.37
C PRO A 769 -8.12 4.00 13.26
N ALA A 770 -7.34 4.41 12.26
CA ALA A 770 -6.90 3.48 11.22
C ALA A 770 -5.95 2.41 11.82
N HIS A 771 -6.35 1.14 11.72
CA HIS A 771 -5.58 -0.02 12.15
C HIS A 771 -5.11 -0.86 10.95
N TYR A 772 -3.83 -1.22 10.94
CA TYR A 772 -3.21 -2.10 9.95
C TYR A 772 -2.40 -3.21 10.64
N PRO A 773 -2.51 -4.49 10.22
CA PRO A 773 -3.30 -4.99 9.08
C PRO A 773 -4.82 -4.90 9.34
N VAL A 774 -5.59 -4.52 8.32
CA VAL A 774 -7.04 -4.23 8.48
C VAL A 774 -7.83 -5.49 8.85
N GLU A 775 -7.32 -6.65 8.46
CA GLU A 775 -7.90 -7.98 8.70
C GLU A 775 -8.08 -8.32 10.19
N ASP A 776 -7.36 -7.61 11.08
CA ASP A 776 -7.45 -7.75 12.53
C ASP A 776 -8.75 -7.16 13.11
N VAL A 777 -9.37 -6.21 12.40
CA VAL A 777 -10.53 -5.45 12.89
C VAL A 777 -11.82 -5.69 12.10
N LEU A 778 -11.77 -6.50 11.03
CA LEU A 778 -12.95 -6.85 10.24
C LEU A 778 -13.87 -7.83 10.97
N ASP A 779 -15.17 -7.55 11.01
CA ASP A 779 -16.17 -8.53 11.47
C ASP A 779 -16.30 -9.65 10.43
N ARG A 780 -15.90 -10.87 10.82
CA ARG A 780 -15.98 -12.06 9.96
C ARG A 780 -17.41 -12.47 9.62
N ARG A 781 -18.40 -12.01 10.39
CA ARG A 781 -19.84 -12.23 10.15
C ARG A 781 -20.45 -11.22 9.18
N PHE A 782 -19.72 -10.19 8.76
CA PHE A 782 -20.21 -9.16 7.84
C PHE A 782 -20.87 -9.72 6.55
N PRO A 783 -20.33 -10.76 5.87
CA PRO A 783 -21.00 -11.36 4.72
C PRO A 783 -22.35 -11.99 5.06
N GLU A 784 -22.45 -12.67 6.20
CA GLU A 784 -23.71 -13.24 6.66
C GLU A 784 -24.76 -12.17 6.94
N VAL A 785 -24.35 -11.08 7.62
CA VAL A 785 -25.21 -9.92 7.88
C VAL A 785 -25.72 -9.32 6.56
N CYS A 786 -24.84 -9.14 5.57
CA CYS A 786 -25.23 -8.65 4.25
C CYS A 786 -26.22 -9.59 3.56
N VAL A 787 -25.98 -10.90 3.54
CA VAL A 787 -26.89 -11.88 2.91
C VAL A 787 -28.25 -11.89 3.60
N ARG A 788 -28.30 -11.83 4.93
CA ARG A 788 -29.56 -11.71 5.69
C ARG A 788 -30.32 -10.45 5.30
N GLY A 789 -29.66 -9.29 5.25
CA GLY A 789 -30.28 -8.04 4.83
C GLY A 789 -30.78 -8.08 3.38
N LEU A 790 -29.96 -8.59 2.46
CA LEU A 790 -30.31 -8.72 1.04
C LEU A 790 -31.48 -9.68 0.80
N SER A 791 -31.68 -10.67 1.68
CA SER A 791 -32.77 -11.64 1.53
C SER A 791 -34.17 -11.03 1.56
N ARG A 792 -34.33 -9.81 2.10
CA ARG A 792 -35.59 -9.05 2.01
C ARG A 792 -35.89 -8.58 0.58
N MET A 793 -34.84 -8.21 -0.17
CA MET A 793 -34.94 -7.77 -1.55
C MET A 793 -34.85 -8.95 -2.53
N PHE A 794 -34.12 -10.01 -2.15
CA PHE A 794 -33.89 -11.21 -2.93
C PHE A 794 -34.22 -12.47 -2.08
N PRO A 795 -35.50 -12.82 -1.87
CA PRO A 795 -35.89 -13.96 -1.03
C PRO A 795 -35.23 -15.30 -1.41
N GLN A 796 -34.89 -15.48 -2.69
CA GLN A 796 -34.12 -16.62 -3.19
C GLN A 796 -32.75 -16.79 -2.50
N MET A 797 -32.11 -15.70 -2.02
CA MET A 797 -30.82 -15.76 -1.33
C MET A 797 -30.93 -16.31 0.10
N LYS A 798 -32.14 -16.52 0.66
CA LYS A 798 -32.29 -17.12 2.00
C LYS A 798 -31.59 -18.46 2.12
N SER A 799 -31.58 -19.26 1.05
CA SER A 799 -30.92 -20.57 1.03
C SER A 799 -29.38 -20.48 1.19
N TYR A 800 -28.77 -19.33 0.89
CA TYR A 800 -27.32 -19.15 0.98
C TYR A 800 -26.82 -19.23 2.42
N LEU A 801 -27.68 -18.93 3.38
CA LEU A 801 -27.37 -18.98 4.80
C LEU A 801 -27.26 -20.40 5.35
N THR A 802 -27.77 -21.42 4.63
CA THR A 802 -27.78 -22.82 5.10
C THR A 802 -26.99 -23.77 4.21
N ARG A 803 -26.60 -23.34 3.00
CA ARG A 803 -25.85 -24.14 2.02
C ARG A 803 -24.33 -24.06 2.29
N PRO A 804 -23.66 -25.16 2.68
CA PRO A 804 -22.24 -25.14 3.00
C PRO A 804 -21.36 -24.62 1.85
N GLU A 805 -21.69 -24.98 0.61
CA GLU A 805 -20.94 -24.55 -0.57
C GLU A 805 -20.96 -23.03 -0.79
N VAL A 806 -22.00 -22.34 -0.30
CA VAL A 806 -22.10 -20.88 -0.36
C VAL A 806 -21.47 -20.24 0.87
N ARG A 807 -21.75 -20.79 2.07
CA ARG A 807 -21.17 -20.27 3.33
C ARG A 807 -19.64 -20.32 3.33
N ASP A 808 -19.05 -21.38 2.78
CA ASP A 808 -17.59 -21.53 2.67
C ASP A 808 -16.96 -20.49 1.73
N SER A 809 -17.76 -19.83 0.88
CA SER A 809 -17.31 -18.74 0.00
C SER A 809 -17.30 -17.36 0.67
N PHE A 810 -17.92 -17.20 1.85
CA PHE A 810 -18.07 -15.89 2.50
C PHE A 810 -16.71 -15.27 2.78
N TYR A 811 -16.45 -14.15 2.10
CA TYR A 811 -15.21 -13.43 2.22
C TYR A 811 -15.47 -11.97 2.56
N VAL A 812 -14.80 -11.46 3.59
CA VAL A 812 -14.83 -10.04 3.98
C VAL A 812 -13.47 -9.41 3.74
N SER A 813 -13.48 -8.19 3.21
CA SER A 813 -12.33 -7.30 3.11
C SER A 813 -12.79 -5.87 3.36
N GLY A 814 -11.87 -4.95 3.63
CA GLY A 814 -12.25 -3.58 3.94
C GLY A 814 -11.08 -2.61 3.92
N GLY A 815 -11.38 -1.35 4.17
CA GLY A 815 -10.42 -0.27 4.29
C GLY A 815 -11.06 0.93 4.95
N TYR A 816 -10.31 2.02 5.07
CA TYR A 816 -10.82 3.22 5.74
C TYR A 816 -11.20 4.28 4.73
N TYR A 817 -12.39 4.86 4.91
CA TYR A 817 -12.76 6.13 4.31
C TYR A 817 -12.21 7.25 5.19
N CYS A 818 -11.19 7.93 4.67
CA CYS A 818 -10.58 9.11 5.29
C CYS A 818 -11.39 10.33 4.87
N LYS A 819 -12.08 10.97 5.83
CA LYS A 819 -13.08 12.02 5.60
C LYS A 819 -12.73 13.29 6.36
N THR A 820 -12.99 14.43 5.73
CA THR A 820 -13.14 15.71 6.41
C THR A 820 -14.53 15.82 7.04
N LEU A 821 -14.72 16.78 7.95
CA LEU A 821 -16.02 17.03 8.58
C LEU A 821 -17.12 17.50 7.61
N ASP A 822 -16.74 18.13 6.51
CA ASP A 822 -17.63 18.62 5.45
C ASP A 822 -17.86 17.61 4.32
N ASN A 823 -17.25 16.41 4.43
CA ASN A 823 -17.30 15.35 3.42
C ASN A 823 -16.77 15.75 2.02
N LEU A 824 -15.92 16.78 1.92
CA LEU A 824 -15.24 17.20 0.69
C LEU A 824 -13.72 16.88 0.74
N PRO A 825 -13.11 16.44 -0.38
CA PRO A 825 -11.68 16.21 -0.44
C PRO A 825 -10.81 17.42 -0.11
N LEU A 826 -9.54 17.17 0.26
CA LEU A 826 -8.49 18.18 0.36
C LEU A 826 -7.65 18.11 -0.91
N ILE A 827 -7.76 19.11 -1.78
CA ILE A 827 -7.04 19.18 -3.06
C ILE A 827 -6.44 20.58 -3.20
N GLY A 828 -5.11 20.67 -3.22
CA GLY A 828 -4.38 21.94 -3.41
C GLY A 828 -3.26 22.18 -2.40
N PRO A 829 -2.74 23.41 -2.31
CA PRO A 829 -1.63 23.75 -1.42
C PRO A 829 -2.02 23.53 0.05
N ALA A 830 -1.09 22.98 0.84
CA ALA A 830 -1.26 22.89 2.28
C ALA A 830 -0.93 24.27 2.91
N PRO A 831 -1.90 24.93 3.56
CA PRO A 831 -1.65 26.20 4.23
C PRO A 831 -0.95 25.93 5.57
N SER A 832 -0.38 26.96 6.21
CA SER A 832 0.37 26.81 7.48
C SER A 832 1.40 25.67 7.48
N THR A 833 2.01 25.41 6.32
CA THR A 833 3.20 24.59 6.15
C THR A 833 4.30 25.42 5.52
N ILE A 834 5.53 24.89 5.52
CA ILE A 834 6.56 25.33 4.57
C ILE A 834 6.03 25.26 3.13
N GLY A 835 6.59 26.07 2.23
CA GLY A 835 6.21 26.08 0.83
C GLY A 835 6.55 24.77 0.12
N GLY A 836 5.83 24.46 -0.97
CA GLY A 836 6.04 23.25 -1.76
C GLY A 836 5.27 22.01 -1.27
N VAL A 837 4.35 22.14 -0.31
CA VAL A 837 3.51 21.03 0.18
C VAL A 837 2.09 21.13 -0.40
N PHE A 838 1.62 20.05 -1.02
CA PHE A 838 0.29 19.94 -1.62
C PHE A 838 -0.44 18.70 -1.11
N LEU A 839 -1.78 18.75 -1.08
CA LEU A 839 -2.63 17.68 -0.61
C LEU A 839 -3.51 17.16 -1.77
N GLN A 840 -3.61 15.84 -1.89
CA GLN A 840 -4.73 15.13 -2.52
C GLN A 840 -5.16 14.03 -1.55
N SER A 841 -5.76 14.47 -0.45
CA SER A 841 -5.97 13.69 0.77
C SER A 841 -7.42 13.77 1.24
N ALA A 842 -7.78 12.90 2.19
CA ALA A 842 -9.13 12.80 2.74
C ALA A 842 -10.22 12.74 1.65
N MET A 843 -10.09 11.81 0.71
CA MET A 843 -10.94 11.72 -0.49
C MET A 843 -12.40 11.29 -0.22
N THR A 844 -12.84 11.28 1.03
CA THR A 844 -14.24 11.18 1.48
C THR A 844 -15.08 10.03 0.90
N GLY A 845 -14.43 8.92 0.54
CA GLY A 845 -15.09 7.77 -0.08
C GLY A 845 -15.32 7.88 -1.60
N VAL A 846 -14.96 9.01 -2.22
CA VAL A 846 -15.12 9.25 -3.67
C VAL A 846 -13.82 9.13 -4.46
N GLY A 847 -12.69 8.84 -3.82
CA GLY A 847 -11.36 8.94 -4.45
C GLY A 847 -11.18 8.16 -5.76
N LEU A 848 -11.89 7.04 -5.95
CA LEU A 848 -11.87 6.31 -7.23
C LEU A 848 -12.74 6.98 -8.30
N MET A 849 -13.95 7.41 -7.96
CA MET A 849 -14.87 8.01 -8.94
C MET A 849 -14.45 9.42 -9.34
N SER A 850 -13.74 10.13 -8.46
CA SER A 850 -13.21 11.47 -8.71
C SER A 850 -11.81 11.47 -9.31
N SER A 851 -11.17 10.31 -9.55
CA SER A 851 -9.73 10.22 -9.80
C SER A 851 -9.26 11.06 -10.99
N GLY A 852 -9.98 11.07 -12.11
CA GLY A 852 -9.61 11.92 -13.27
C GLY A 852 -9.62 13.42 -12.91
N ALA A 853 -10.72 13.88 -12.30
CA ALA A 853 -10.84 15.30 -11.98
C ALA A 853 -9.94 15.76 -10.82
N SER A 854 -9.78 14.96 -9.77
CA SER A 854 -9.01 15.37 -8.58
C SER A 854 -7.52 15.49 -8.87
N GLY A 855 -6.96 14.58 -9.68
CA GLY A 855 -5.56 14.69 -10.11
C GLY A 855 -5.34 15.85 -11.06
N HIS A 856 -6.29 16.10 -11.96
CA HIS A 856 -6.24 17.27 -12.84
C HIS A 856 -6.24 18.56 -12.03
N LEU A 857 -7.16 18.71 -11.07
CA LEU A 857 -7.24 19.86 -10.20
C LEU A 857 -5.94 20.04 -9.37
N LEU A 858 -5.43 18.96 -8.76
CA LEU A 858 -4.15 19.01 -8.06
C LEU A 858 -3.02 19.51 -8.96
N ALA A 859 -2.89 18.95 -10.17
CA ALA A 859 -1.82 19.32 -11.09
C ALA A 859 -1.88 20.82 -11.46
N THR A 860 -3.08 21.40 -11.60
CA THR A 860 -3.20 22.86 -11.81
C THR A 860 -2.63 23.66 -10.63
N HIS A 861 -2.88 23.24 -9.39
CA HIS A 861 -2.33 23.90 -8.21
C HIS A 861 -0.81 23.79 -8.12
N VAL A 862 -0.25 22.61 -8.36
CA VAL A 862 1.22 22.40 -8.36
C VAL A 862 1.91 23.29 -9.38
N MET A 863 1.27 23.55 -10.52
CA MET A 863 1.81 24.39 -11.59
C MET A 863 1.49 25.88 -11.46
N GLY A 864 0.69 26.29 -10.49
CA GLY A 864 0.19 27.66 -10.41
C GLY A 864 -0.73 28.05 -11.58
N GLU A 865 -1.37 27.06 -12.21
CA GLU A 865 -2.36 27.26 -13.28
C GLU A 865 -3.78 27.40 -12.70
N LYS A 866 -4.73 27.82 -13.55
CA LYS A 866 -6.17 27.84 -13.22
C LYS A 866 -6.89 26.74 -13.99
N LEU A 867 -7.84 26.09 -13.33
CA LEU A 867 -8.77 25.20 -14.00
C LEU A 867 -9.81 26.06 -14.76
N GLU A 868 -9.99 25.78 -16.05
CA GLU A 868 -10.90 26.54 -16.92
C GLU A 868 -11.75 25.60 -17.80
N GLY A 869 -12.86 26.11 -18.33
CA GLY A 869 -13.66 25.41 -19.35
C GLY A 869 -14.54 24.25 -18.85
N CYS A 870 -14.71 24.08 -17.53
CA CYS A 870 -15.60 23.08 -16.94
C CYS A 870 -16.36 23.63 -15.72
N GLY A 871 -17.48 22.99 -15.34
CA GLY A 871 -18.29 23.41 -14.19
C GLY A 871 -17.52 23.39 -12.86
N LEU A 872 -16.58 22.45 -12.71
CA LEU A 872 -15.68 22.34 -11.57
C LEU A 872 -14.84 23.61 -11.31
N ALA A 873 -14.52 24.39 -12.35
CA ALA A 873 -13.76 25.64 -12.22
C ALA A 873 -14.44 26.64 -11.28
N ASN A 874 -15.77 26.62 -11.17
CA ASN A 874 -16.53 27.52 -10.29
C ASN A 874 -16.56 27.07 -8.83
N HIS A 875 -15.99 25.90 -8.51
CA HIS A 875 -16.07 25.26 -7.20
C HIS A 875 -14.70 24.85 -6.64
N VAL A 876 -13.60 25.31 -7.24
CA VAL A 876 -12.23 24.99 -6.80
C VAL A 876 -12.01 25.30 -5.32
N ASP A 877 -12.49 26.46 -4.85
CA ASP A 877 -12.31 26.91 -3.47
C ASP A 877 -12.90 25.96 -2.42
N ALA A 878 -13.93 25.19 -2.80
CA ALA A 878 -14.55 24.20 -1.91
C ALA A 878 -13.62 23.03 -1.56
N PHE A 879 -12.58 22.78 -2.38
CA PHE A 879 -11.61 21.69 -2.18
C PHE A 879 -10.30 22.16 -1.57
N LEU A 880 -10.04 23.47 -1.53
CA LEU A 880 -8.81 24.02 -1.00
C LEU A 880 -8.65 23.69 0.49
N PRO A 881 -7.47 23.20 0.92
CA PRO A 881 -7.23 22.93 2.34
C PRO A 881 -7.34 24.17 3.25
N SER A 882 -7.09 25.37 2.71
CA SER A 882 -7.21 26.66 3.42
C SER A 882 -8.59 26.96 4.00
N ARG A 883 -9.66 26.29 3.53
CA ARG A 883 -11.00 26.45 4.12
C ARG A 883 -11.05 26.07 5.60
N PHE A 884 -10.17 25.19 6.07
CA PHE A 884 -10.09 24.81 7.49
C PHE A 884 -9.29 25.78 8.36
N GLU A 885 -8.71 26.84 7.78
CA GLU A 885 -8.14 27.96 8.55
C GLU A 885 -9.13 29.11 8.76
N ASP A 886 -10.25 29.09 8.04
CA ASP A 886 -11.31 30.07 8.22
C ASP A 886 -12.16 29.70 9.45
N GLN A 887 -12.06 30.51 10.50
CA GLN A 887 -12.83 30.30 11.73
C GLN A 887 -14.34 30.35 11.47
N ALA A 888 -14.82 31.20 10.55
CA ALA A 888 -16.24 31.24 10.22
C ALA A 888 -16.71 29.94 9.55
N TYR A 889 -15.85 29.31 8.77
CA TYR A 889 -16.12 27.99 8.19
C TYR A 889 -16.15 26.90 9.26
N LEU A 890 -15.19 26.90 10.19
CA LEU A 890 -15.17 25.95 11.31
C LEU A 890 -16.39 26.09 12.23
N ASP A 891 -16.82 27.32 12.51
CA ASP A 891 -18.02 27.61 13.29
C ASP A 891 -19.26 27.08 12.56
N PHE A 892 -19.37 27.31 11.24
CA PHE A 892 -20.44 26.76 10.41
C PHE A 892 -20.53 25.23 10.43
N LEU A 893 -19.38 24.52 10.45
CA LEU A 893 -19.35 23.07 10.58
C LEU A 893 -19.78 22.59 11.98
N SER A 894 -19.45 23.36 13.02
CA SER A 894 -19.74 23.04 14.42
C SER A 894 -21.23 23.19 14.78
N ASP A 895 -21.95 24.06 14.07
CA ASP A 895 -23.40 24.27 14.25
C ASP A 895 -24.27 23.14 13.64
N GLY A 896 -23.65 22.08 13.10
CA GLY A 896 -24.34 20.87 12.61
C GLY A 896 -25.04 21.04 11.24
N VAL A 897 -25.16 22.27 10.73
CA VAL A 897 -25.72 22.56 9.40
C VAL A 897 -24.72 22.21 8.29
N GLY A 898 -23.42 22.43 8.51
CA GLY A 898 -22.36 22.11 7.55
C GLY A 898 -21.90 20.66 7.53
N ALA A 899 -21.98 19.94 8.65
CA ALA A 899 -21.60 18.52 8.74
C ALA A 899 -22.56 17.58 7.99
N ALA A 900 -23.76 18.06 7.63
CA ALA A 900 -24.78 17.30 6.90
C ALA A 900 -24.54 17.23 5.37
N CYS A 901 -23.47 17.85 4.84
CA CYS A 901 -23.20 17.99 3.41
C CYS A 901 -22.89 16.68 2.66
N GLY A 902 -22.96 15.53 3.31
CA GLY A 902 -22.60 14.24 2.70
C GLY A 902 -23.15 12.98 3.34
N GLN A 903 -24.10 13.07 4.27
CA GLN A 903 -24.83 11.89 4.75
C GLN A 903 -26.08 11.69 3.90
N VAL A 904 -25.92 10.95 2.79
CA VAL A 904 -27.04 10.38 2.01
C VAL A 904 -27.23 8.94 2.40
#